data_AF-A0A7I4AIQ9-F1
#
_entry.id   AF-A0A7I4AIQ9-F1
#
_cell.length_a   1.000
_cell.length_b   1.000
_cell.length_c   1.000
_cell.angle_alpha   90.00
_cell.angle_beta   90.00
_cell.angle_gamma   90.00
#
_symmetry.space_group_name_H-M   'P 1'
#
loop_
_entity.id
_entity.type
_entity.pdbx_description
1 polymer ?
#
loop_
_entity_poly.entity_id
_entity_poly.type
_entity_poly.pdbx_seq_one_letter_code
_entity_poly.pdbx_strand_id
1 'polypeptide(L)'
;MVSQEIICPIIMQYMNYLTEDHENLKGEHKQLLVVDHFQGKSLQLEVCEEVLVAVTSENRIRSWKIERNEVKLSGLPSGRKVDQVEKIQSLRCNCDGTKISFFAESPKGDGTESKLFVYDEYLDKFLCYDFGDRRPVSHYWDDEDCKLLACHIICSEGIFEYEKEGADQKTKKGLSYFNYNLVLGPVMLVAAYQSIAWIQDHAFWKALAAICVQTKRTDIAAYCFGRMQDAYGAELIEEAEKEPEEDARVAMVALQLGQIDDAKQLYANCKRYDLVNRLHQLCCEWEKALEVATKNDRIHLKNTHHSYAKYLEARGNYKDAIHHFELSGSYEVPRMLYAAQQVEELQDYIDNSSDPALQRWWAHFCEANDLLSEAIEYYIAARDTCSLVRVYCYQKDFEAASEVVTSSGDFAGAFQLAREYEKIGDILQAIQFFKMAGKSSYAAQLAMKTGMDSELLPLSLQGGDLGTAIDICFRSQLFDALRSIAEGLDESADPSLLTNCGDYLLQHKQFDKAVKLFIAAKLYHKALDVCTKEGITITGAMAEVICPKGDHRKDEEYSKLLMRLAASCLAQGSYHLACKKYTQAGDRVMATKALLKSGDTERIIFFAHVSRQKEIFVLAANYLQTLDWHGDANLMRIIVQMYTKAGDTTSLASFYEACAQIEIDEFRDYEKALGAMSEALKYLEKTNNSDKDDQVKSLQTRISEMEHFGQIRKMAKTDPAGMVRACRELLVQVSRNKGSPQAALRVGDLYALLIEFYFRQRNMEQAYELIEEMQCQKIPLSQYIDQSTVESIYKALGIEAAEDSLSEGISEEIASLDRT
;
A
#
# COMPACT_ATOMS: atom_id res chain seq x y z
N MET A 1 -89.69 -49.53 60.78
CA MET A 1 -90.27 -48.56 59.84
C MET A 1 -90.04 -47.17 60.40
N VAL A 2 -88.91 -46.54 60.07
CA VAL A 2 -88.73 -45.10 60.27
C VAL A 2 -88.98 -44.44 58.92
N SER A 3 -90.21 -43.96 58.72
CA SER A 3 -90.57 -43.09 57.61
C SER A 3 -89.83 -41.76 57.78
N GLN A 4 -88.83 -41.49 56.93
CA GLN A 4 -88.31 -40.14 56.79
C GLN A 4 -89.09 -39.43 55.68
N GLU A 5 -89.79 -38.37 56.05
CA GLU A 5 -90.32 -37.39 55.10
C GLU A 5 -89.13 -36.66 54.47
N ILE A 6 -88.76 -37.05 53.25
CA ILE A 6 -87.85 -36.23 52.42
C ILE A 6 -88.69 -35.07 51.87
N ILE A 7 -88.94 -34.05 52.69
CA ILE A 7 -89.39 -32.75 52.19
C ILE A 7 -88.12 -32.05 51.70
N CYS A 8 -87.79 -32.22 50.42
CA CYS A 8 -86.63 -31.56 49.83
C CYS A 8 -87.03 -30.14 49.36
N PRO A 9 -86.36 -29.06 49.84
CA PRO A 9 -86.59 -27.70 49.36
C PRO A 9 -86.34 -27.53 47.84
N ILE A 10 -85.54 -28.41 47.25
CA ILE A 10 -85.18 -28.37 45.83
C ILE A 10 -86.32 -28.89 44.94
N ILE A 11 -87.10 -29.88 45.40
CA ILE A 11 -88.34 -30.31 44.73
C ILE A 11 -89.40 -29.20 44.79
N MET A 12 -89.42 -28.40 45.87
CA MET A 12 -90.29 -27.22 45.96
C MET A 12 -89.90 -26.10 44.99
N GLN A 13 -88.60 -25.92 44.69
CA GLN A 13 -88.16 -24.93 43.69
C GLN A 13 -88.42 -25.41 42.26
N TYR A 14 -88.22 -26.70 41.97
CA TYR A 14 -88.40 -27.27 40.62
C TYR A 14 -89.87 -27.38 40.21
N MET A 15 -90.76 -27.79 41.12
CA MET A 15 -92.20 -27.87 40.83
C MET A 15 -92.85 -26.49 40.68
N ASN A 16 -92.30 -25.44 41.33
CA ASN A 16 -92.75 -24.06 41.15
C ASN A 16 -92.30 -23.45 39.80
N TYR A 17 -91.27 -24.01 39.16
CA TYR A 17 -90.72 -23.51 37.89
C TYR A 17 -91.46 -24.07 36.65
N LEU A 18 -92.08 -25.25 36.76
CA LEU A 18 -92.84 -25.89 35.67
C LEU A 18 -94.31 -25.43 35.54
N THR A 19 -94.79 -24.59 36.46
CA THR A 19 -96.19 -24.13 36.52
C THR A 19 -96.31 -22.64 36.19
N GLU A 20 -96.05 -22.25 34.95
CA GLU A 20 -96.30 -20.88 34.45
C GLU A 20 -97.73 -20.63 33.93
N ASP A 21 -98.65 -21.63 33.96
CA ASP A 21 -100.04 -21.42 33.55
C ASP A 21 -101.06 -21.59 34.71
N HIS A 22 -101.89 -20.56 34.86
CA HIS A 22 -102.81 -20.31 35.96
C HIS A 22 -103.97 -21.32 36.10
N GLU A 23 -104.35 -21.50 37.38
CA GLU A 23 -105.69 -21.81 37.90
C GLU A 23 -106.26 -23.24 37.69
N ASN A 24 -106.63 -23.85 38.83
CA ASN A 24 -107.36 -25.10 39.01
C ASN A 24 -106.58 -26.43 39.02
N LEU A 25 -105.60 -26.57 39.92
CA LEU A 25 -105.30 -27.88 40.51
C LEU A 25 -105.11 -27.75 42.03
N LYS A 26 -106.21 -27.91 42.79
CA LYS A 26 -106.15 -28.23 44.23
C LYS A 26 -105.54 -29.64 44.37
N GLY A 27 -104.30 -29.73 44.81
CA GLY A 27 -103.70 -31.00 45.21
C GLY A 27 -102.20 -30.87 45.50
N GLU A 28 -101.82 -30.70 46.76
CA GLU A 28 -100.44 -31.00 47.20
C GLU A 28 -100.19 -32.50 47.04
N HIS A 29 -99.35 -32.88 46.08
CA HIS A 29 -98.92 -34.27 45.92
C HIS A 29 -97.65 -34.50 46.76
N LYS A 30 -97.82 -34.93 48.01
CA LYS A 30 -96.71 -35.34 48.88
C LYS A 30 -96.48 -36.83 48.69
N GLN A 31 -95.39 -37.17 48.01
CA GLN A 31 -94.97 -38.57 47.84
C GLN A 31 -93.80 -38.88 48.77
N LEU A 32 -93.99 -39.86 49.66
CA LEU A 32 -92.94 -40.36 50.53
C LEU A 32 -92.01 -41.29 49.74
N LEU A 33 -90.79 -40.86 49.48
CA LEU A 33 -89.77 -41.71 48.86
C LEU A 33 -89.14 -42.60 49.94
N VAL A 34 -89.60 -43.86 50.00
CA VAL A 34 -89.07 -44.84 50.95
C VAL A 34 -87.70 -45.34 50.47
N VAL A 35 -86.65 -44.96 51.20
CA VAL A 35 -85.30 -45.54 51.06
C VAL A 35 -85.16 -46.64 52.12
N ASP A 36 -84.90 -47.86 51.69
CA ASP A 36 -84.91 -49.04 52.58
C ASP A 36 -83.79 -48.99 53.63
N HIS A 37 -84.03 -49.52 54.83
CA HIS A 37 -83.18 -49.33 56.03
C HIS A 37 -81.77 -49.94 55.96
N PHE A 38 -81.47 -50.74 54.92
CA PHE A 38 -80.18 -51.42 54.76
C PHE A 38 -79.15 -50.62 53.95
N GLN A 39 -79.35 -49.32 53.74
CA GLN A 39 -78.62 -48.55 52.71
C GLN A 39 -78.20 -47.13 53.10
N GLY A 40 -78.11 -46.81 54.40
CA GLY A 40 -77.59 -45.53 54.89
C GLY A 40 -78.51 -44.31 54.73
N LYS A 41 -78.08 -43.15 55.26
CA LYS A 41 -78.78 -41.85 55.15
C LYS A 41 -78.36 -41.13 53.87
N SER A 42 -79.26 -40.39 53.22
CA SER A 42 -78.89 -39.52 52.08
C SER A 42 -77.96 -38.39 52.55
N LEU A 43 -76.77 -38.26 51.94
CA LEU A 43 -75.76 -37.25 52.29
C LEU A 43 -75.77 -36.05 51.33
N GLN A 44 -75.99 -36.29 50.04
CA GLN A 44 -75.96 -35.26 49.01
C GLN A 44 -77.05 -35.55 47.97
N LEU A 45 -77.71 -34.49 47.52
CA LEU A 45 -78.82 -34.51 46.56
C LEU A 45 -78.51 -33.55 45.41
N GLU A 46 -78.82 -33.95 44.20
CA GLU A 46 -78.74 -33.12 43.00
C GLU A 46 -80.04 -33.29 42.21
N VAL A 47 -80.57 -32.18 41.67
CA VAL A 47 -81.72 -32.18 40.77
C VAL A 47 -81.30 -31.53 39.46
N CYS A 48 -81.59 -32.19 38.36
CA CYS A 48 -81.43 -31.66 37.01
C CYS A 48 -82.65 -32.08 36.18
N GLU A 49 -83.41 -31.09 35.72
CA GLU A 49 -84.66 -31.28 34.96
C GLU A 49 -85.63 -32.27 35.62
N GLU A 50 -86.01 -33.32 34.90
CA GLU A 50 -86.94 -34.34 35.36
C GLU A 50 -86.25 -35.43 36.20
N VAL A 51 -84.98 -35.26 36.60
CA VAL A 51 -84.20 -36.29 37.28
C VAL A 51 -83.62 -35.80 38.62
N LEU A 52 -83.90 -36.58 39.66
CA LEU A 52 -83.38 -36.40 41.02
C LEU A 52 -82.36 -37.50 41.32
N VAL A 53 -81.17 -37.13 41.78
CA VAL A 53 -80.11 -38.07 42.14
C VAL A 53 -79.68 -37.86 43.60
N ALA A 54 -79.47 -38.96 44.32
CA ALA A 54 -79.00 -38.97 45.70
C ALA A 54 -77.82 -39.90 45.90
N VAL A 55 -76.88 -39.50 46.76
CA VAL A 55 -75.85 -40.38 47.32
C VAL A 55 -76.15 -40.64 48.79
N THR A 56 -76.07 -41.91 49.16
CA THR A 56 -76.24 -42.38 50.55
C THR A 56 -74.91 -42.47 51.30
N SER A 57 -74.96 -42.54 52.64
CA SER A 57 -73.81 -42.72 53.52
C SER A 57 -73.07 -44.06 53.37
N GLU A 58 -73.59 -44.96 52.54
CA GLU A 58 -72.92 -46.20 52.14
C GLU A 58 -72.41 -46.15 50.69
N ASN A 59 -72.19 -44.94 50.16
CA ASN A 59 -71.73 -44.67 48.79
C ASN A 59 -72.61 -45.34 47.71
N ARG A 60 -73.94 -45.37 47.93
CA ARG A 60 -74.89 -45.79 46.89
C ARG A 60 -75.52 -44.60 46.20
N ILE A 61 -75.48 -44.59 44.87
CA ILE A 61 -76.13 -43.62 43.99
C ILE A 61 -77.53 -44.14 43.64
N ARG A 62 -78.53 -43.26 43.76
CA ARG A 62 -79.93 -43.53 43.40
C ARG A 62 -80.50 -42.39 42.58
N SER A 63 -81.37 -42.74 41.65
CA SER A 63 -81.99 -41.84 40.69
C SER A 63 -83.51 -42.02 40.66
N TRP A 64 -84.23 -40.92 40.49
CA TRP A 64 -85.67 -40.89 40.36
C TRP A 64 -86.05 -39.98 39.20
N LYS A 65 -87.07 -40.38 38.43
CA LYS A 65 -87.67 -39.56 37.38
C LYS A 65 -88.93 -38.88 37.92
N ILE A 66 -89.06 -37.59 37.69
CA ILE A 66 -90.15 -36.73 38.14
C ILE A 66 -91.14 -36.62 36.98
N GLU A 67 -92.31 -37.27 37.08
CA GLU A 67 -93.36 -37.25 36.05
C GLU A 67 -94.62 -36.54 36.57
N ARG A 68 -94.89 -35.32 36.10
CA ARG A 68 -96.09 -34.47 36.38
C ARG A 68 -96.48 -34.31 37.87
N ASN A 69 -96.98 -35.36 38.53
CA ASN A 69 -97.37 -35.38 39.95
C ASN A 69 -96.82 -36.58 40.75
N GLU A 70 -95.99 -37.45 40.15
CA GLU A 70 -95.40 -38.61 40.82
C GLU A 70 -93.90 -38.71 40.53
N VAL A 71 -93.13 -38.99 41.57
CA VAL A 71 -91.71 -39.33 41.48
C VAL A 71 -91.61 -40.85 41.36
N LYS A 72 -91.20 -41.32 40.19
CA LYS A 72 -91.00 -42.73 39.91
C LYS A 72 -89.52 -43.08 39.99
N LEU A 73 -89.24 -44.28 40.47
CA LEU A 73 -87.88 -44.78 40.48
C LEU A 73 -87.41 -45.01 39.03
N SER A 74 -86.31 -44.37 38.63
CA SER A 74 -85.74 -44.48 37.28
C SER A 74 -84.75 -45.65 37.17
N GLY A 75 -84.02 -45.93 38.26
CA GLY A 75 -82.96 -46.93 38.31
C GLY A 75 -83.25 -48.15 39.20
N LEU A 76 -82.17 -48.84 39.61
CA LEU A 76 -82.24 -50.03 40.45
C LEU A 76 -82.90 -49.73 41.83
N PRO A 77 -83.86 -50.56 42.31
CA PRO A 77 -84.54 -50.37 43.60
C PRO A 77 -83.62 -50.29 44.82
N SER A 78 -82.44 -50.91 44.73
CA SER A 78 -81.40 -50.91 45.77
C SER A 78 -80.35 -49.80 45.61
N GLY A 79 -80.46 -48.93 44.61
CA GLY A 79 -79.36 -48.07 44.17
C GLY A 79 -78.13 -48.83 43.71
N ARG A 80 -77.20 -48.11 43.07
CA ARG A 80 -75.91 -48.65 42.64
C ARG A 80 -74.84 -48.31 43.67
N LYS A 81 -74.15 -49.32 44.21
CA LYS A 81 -73.01 -49.11 45.13
C LYS A 81 -71.76 -48.75 44.34
N VAL A 82 -71.04 -47.72 44.80
CA VAL A 82 -69.72 -47.37 44.31
C VAL A 82 -68.70 -48.10 45.18
N ASP A 83 -68.02 -49.08 44.58
CA ASP A 83 -66.92 -49.79 45.23
C ASP A 83 -65.59 -49.04 45.00
N GLN A 84 -64.61 -49.21 45.88
CA GLN A 84 -63.26 -48.61 45.80
C GLN A 84 -63.16 -47.10 46.09
N VAL A 85 -64.19 -46.52 46.71
CA VAL A 85 -64.21 -45.12 47.15
C VAL A 85 -64.54 -45.06 48.64
N GLU A 86 -63.78 -44.29 49.43
CA GLU A 86 -64.08 -44.07 50.85
C GLU A 86 -65.30 -43.17 51.03
N LYS A 87 -65.27 -41.98 50.44
CA LYS A 87 -66.34 -40.99 50.51
C LYS A 87 -66.44 -40.17 49.23
N ILE A 88 -67.65 -40.09 48.68
CA ILE A 88 -67.95 -39.23 47.54
C ILE A 88 -67.99 -37.76 48.01
N GLN A 89 -67.19 -36.90 47.37
CA GLN A 89 -67.07 -35.48 47.74
C GLN A 89 -67.91 -34.54 46.86
N SER A 90 -68.20 -34.92 45.62
CA SER A 90 -68.95 -34.11 44.66
C SER A 90 -69.86 -35.00 43.82
N LEU A 91 -71.05 -34.53 43.44
CA LEU A 91 -72.05 -35.28 42.67
C LEU A 91 -72.77 -34.33 41.70
N ARG A 92 -72.86 -34.71 40.42
CA ARG A 92 -73.61 -33.98 39.36
C ARG A 92 -74.27 -34.94 38.39
N CYS A 93 -75.46 -34.63 37.88
CA CYS A 93 -76.10 -35.36 36.78
C CYS A 93 -76.14 -34.50 35.50
N ASN A 94 -76.22 -35.17 34.35
CA ASN A 94 -76.38 -34.52 33.05
C ASN A 94 -77.85 -34.20 32.74
N CYS A 95 -78.10 -33.36 31.74
CA CYS A 95 -79.44 -32.85 31.42
C CYS A 95 -80.50 -33.93 31.09
N ASP A 96 -80.12 -35.03 30.43
CA ASP A 96 -81.04 -36.15 30.14
C ASP A 96 -81.17 -37.17 31.28
N GLY A 97 -80.42 -36.96 32.37
CA GLY A 97 -80.36 -37.81 33.56
C GLY A 97 -79.85 -39.22 33.33
N THR A 98 -79.17 -39.49 32.21
CA THR A 98 -78.59 -40.82 31.92
C THR A 98 -77.22 -41.03 32.56
N LYS A 99 -76.50 -39.96 32.95
CA LYS A 99 -75.14 -40.01 33.48
C LYS A 99 -74.95 -39.15 34.72
N ILE A 100 -74.16 -39.66 35.66
CA ILE A 100 -73.90 -39.05 36.96
C ILE A 100 -72.38 -39.03 37.19
N SER A 101 -71.78 -37.85 37.36
CA SER A 101 -70.34 -37.69 37.60
C SER A 101 -70.04 -37.34 39.05
N PHE A 102 -68.91 -37.87 39.56
CA PHE A 102 -68.44 -37.64 40.92
C PHE A 102 -66.92 -37.86 41.04
N PHE A 103 -66.32 -37.28 42.07
CA PHE A 103 -64.96 -37.62 42.52
C PHE A 103 -64.94 -37.84 44.04
N ALA A 104 -63.90 -38.51 44.50
CA ALA A 104 -63.79 -39.06 45.83
C ALA A 104 -62.60 -38.50 46.63
N GLU A 105 -62.66 -38.69 47.95
CA GLU A 105 -61.51 -38.48 48.82
C GLU A 105 -60.44 -39.55 48.58
N SER A 106 -59.17 -39.14 48.58
CA SER A 106 -58.04 -40.04 48.42
C SER A 106 -57.95 -41.00 49.61
N PRO A 107 -57.71 -42.31 49.40
CA PRO A 107 -57.57 -43.29 50.47
C PRO A 107 -56.37 -43.04 51.40
N LYS A 108 -55.46 -42.11 51.03
CA LYS A 108 -54.34 -41.68 51.88
C LYS A 108 -54.70 -40.49 52.78
N GLY A 109 -55.91 -39.93 52.67
CA GLY A 109 -56.36 -38.76 53.43
C GLY A 109 -55.66 -37.45 53.04
N ASP A 110 -54.98 -37.42 51.89
CA ASP A 110 -54.13 -36.32 51.40
C ASP A 110 -54.87 -35.39 50.43
N GLY A 111 -56.21 -35.40 50.41
CA GLY A 111 -57.05 -34.55 49.57
C GLY A 111 -57.92 -35.34 48.60
N THR A 112 -58.09 -34.84 47.38
CA THR A 112 -58.90 -35.49 46.33
C THR A 112 -58.12 -36.62 45.64
N GLU A 113 -58.82 -37.70 45.30
CA GLU A 113 -58.28 -38.77 44.46
C GLU A 113 -57.96 -38.26 43.04
N SER A 114 -56.93 -38.78 42.36
CA SER A 114 -56.54 -38.38 41.00
C SER A 114 -57.56 -38.74 39.90
N LYS A 115 -58.74 -39.27 40.26
CA LYS A 115 -59.72 -39.86 39.35
C LYS A 115 -61.07 -39.14 39.40
N LEU A 116 -61.68 -38.99 38.23
CA LEU A 116 -63.09 -38.60 38.06
C LEU A 116 -63.90 -39.81 37.57
N PHE A 117 -65.03 -40.05 38.21
CA PHE A 117 -65.93 -41.15 37.90
C PHE A 117 -67.20 -40.63 37.22
N VAL A 118 -67.70 -41.35 36.21
CA VAL A 118 -68.98 -41.10 35.55
C VAL A 118 -69.78 -42.40 35.53
N TYR A 119 -70.88 -42.45 36.26
CA TYR A 119 -71.84 -43.53 36.26
C TYR A 119 -72.86 -43.34 35.14
N ASP A 120 -72.90 -44.28 34.19
CA ASP A 120 -73.95 -44.36 33.18
C ASP A 120 -75.05 -45.31 33.70
N GLU A 121 -76.23 -44.73 33.95
CA GLU A 121 -77.35 -45.46 34.55
C GLU A 121 -78.00 -46.44 33.57
N TYR A 122 -78.06 -46.09 32.29
CA TYR A 122 -78.66 -46.95 31.26
C TYR A 122 -77.82 -48.21 31.03
N LEU A 123 -76.49 -48.06 31.04
CA LEU A 123 -75.56 -49.17 30.84
C LEU A 123 -75.16 -49.89 32.13
N ASP A 124 -75.54 -49.35 33.30
CA ASP A 124 -75.13 -49.81 34.64
C ASP A 124 -73.59 -49.95 34.77
N LYS A 125 -72.86 -48.93 34.29
CA LYS A 125 -71.38 -48.93 34.21
C LYS A 125 -70.76 -47.66 34.77
N PHE A 126 -69.63 -47.82 35.44
CA PHE A 126 -68.78 -46.70 35.83
C PHE A 126 -67.66 -46.52 34.81
N LEU A 127 -67.52 -45.29 34.32
CA LEU A 127 -66.36 -44.81 33.57
C LEU A 127 -65.43 -44.10 34.55
N CYS A 128 -64.13 -44.29 34.39
CA CYS A 128 -63.10 -43.72 35.26
C CYS A 128 -62.06 -43.00 34.39
N TYR A 129 -61.75 -41.76 34.75
CA TYR A 129 -60.75 -40.93 34.10
C TYR A 129 -59.66 -40.58 35.11
N ASP A 130 -58.44 -41.09 34.90
CA ASP A 130 -57.28 -40.88 35.79
C ASP A 130 -56.37 -39.78 35.24
N PHE A 131 -56.01 -38.82 36.08
CA PHE A 131 -55.18 -37.67 35.72
C PHE A 131 -53.71 -37.80 36.12
N GLY A 132 -53.28 -38.95 36.66
CA GLY A 132 -51.88 -39.25 37.01
C GLY A 132 -51.38 -38.40 38.18
N ASP A 133 -50.29 -37.65 37.99
CA ASP A 133 -49.75 -36.72 39.00
C ASP A 133 -50.62 -35.47 39.20
N ARG A 134 -51.80 -35.41 38.55
CA ARG A 134 -52.74 -34.30 38.64
C ARG A 134 -54.02 -34.71 39.36
N ARG A 135 -54.67 -33.75 40.02
CA ARG A 135 -55.88 -34.01 40.83
C ARG A 135 -57.07 -33.14 40.41
N PRO A 136 -58.30 -33.71 40.33
CA PRO A 136 -59.53 -32.98 40.02
C PRO A 136 -59.99 -32.11 41.20
N VAL A 137 -60.57 -30.96 40.88
CA VAL A 137 -61.06 -29.97 41.85
C VAL A 137 -62.56 -29.70 41.70
N SER A 138 -63.08 -29.63 40.47
CA SER A 138 -64.50 -29.38 40.18
C SER A 138 -64.92 -29.94 38.82
N HIS A 139 -66.22 -30.23 38.66
CA HIS A 139 -66.79 -30.80 37.43
C HIS A 139 -68.21 -30.30 37.13
N TYR A 140 -68.54 -30.14 35.84
CA TYR A 140 -69.81 -29.57 35.36
C TYR A 140 -70.27 -30.22 34.05
N TRP A 141 -71.54 -30.60 33.98
CA TRP A 141 -72.19 -31.03 32.73
C TRP A 141 -72.70 -29.83 31.94
N ASP A 142 -72.75 -29.98 30.62
CA ASP A 142 -73.42 -29.02 29.74
C ASP A 142 -74.95 -29.12 29.88
N ASP A 143 -75.64 -27.99 29.77
CA ASP A 143 -77.09 -27.91 29.95
C ASP A 143 -77.86 -28.39 28.69
N GLU A 144 -77.27 -28.35 27.50
CA GLU A 144 -77.92 -28.77 26.24
C GLU A 144 -77.38 -30.12 25.72
N ASP A 145 -76.07 -30.36 25.79
CA ASP A 145 -75.45 -31.61 25.32
C ASP A 145 -75.16 -32.59 26.48
N CYS A 146 -75.99 -33.63 26.58
CA CYS A 146 -75.90 -34.64 27.62
C CYS A 146 -74.60 -35.48 27.64
N LYS A 147 -73.71 -35.32 26.64
CA LYS A 147 -72.43 -36.03 26.56
C LYS A 147 -71.23 -35.19 26.98
N LEU A 148 -71.39 -33.89 27.19
CA LEU A 148 -70.28 -32.97 27.42
C LEU A 148 -70.08 -32.70 28.92
N LEU A 149 -68.88 -33.02 29.43
CA LEU A 149 -68.47 -32.87 30.82
C LEU A 149 -67.12 -32.15 30.90
N ALA A 150 -67.06 -31.06 31.65
CA ALA A 150 -65.83 -30.32 31.93
C ALA A 150 -65.30 -30.64 33.33
N CYS A 151 -63.98 -30.76 33.49
CA CYS A 151 -63.30 -31.01 34.77
C CYS A 151 -62.00 -30.18 34.91
N HIS A 152 -61.78 -29.58 36.08
CA HIS A 152 -60.60 -28.76 36.40
C HIS A 152 -59.51 -29.56 37.16
N ILE A 153 -58.22 -29.47 36.78
CA ILE A 153 -57.08 -30.29 37.32
C ILE A 153 -55.77 -29.51 37.65
N ILE A 154 -54.90 -29.97 38.59
CA ILE A 154 -53.63 -29.31 39.08
C ILE A 154 -52.44 -30.31 39.28
N CYS A 155 -51.14 -29.93 39.10
CA CYS A 155 -49.89 -30.76 39.12
C CYS A 155 -49.00 -30.65 40.39
N SER A 156 -48.06 -31.60 40.64
CA SER A 156 -47.29 -31.77 41.91
C SER A 156 -45.75 -31.52 41.94
N GLU A 157 -45.04 -31.22 40.83
CA GLU A 157 -43.59 -30.91 40.90
C GLU A 157 -43.30 -29.46 41.36
N GLY A 158 -42.28 -29.25 42.23
CA GLY A 158 -41.85 -27.93 42.72
C GLY A 158 -42.13 -27.63 44.21
N ILE A 159 -42.32 -28.66 45.03
CA ILE A 159 -42.71 -28.54 46.44
C ILE A 159 -41.44 -28.50 47.31
N PHE A 160 -41.20 -27.39 48.02
CA PHE A 160 -40.19 -27.31 49.08
C PHE A 160 -40.63 -28.15 50.28
N GLU A 161 -39.86 -29.17 50.64
CA GLU A 161 -40.12 -30.00 51.82
C GLU A 161 -39.17 -29.58 52.96
N TYR A 162 -39.75 -29.14 54.09
CA TYR A 162 -39.00 -28.78 55.29
C TYR A 162 -39.22 -29.84 56.37
N GLU A 163 -38.27 -30.78 56.44
CA GLU A 163 -38.27 -31.85 57.43
C GLU A 163 -37.34 -31.50 58.60
N LYS A 164 -37.77 -30.58 59.45
CA LYS A 164 -37.18 -30.43 60.80
C LYS A 164 -38.00 -31.26 61.78
N GLU A 165 -37.36 -32.19 62.48
CA GLU A 165 -37.96 -32.90 63.60
C GLU A 165 -38.53 -31.88 64.61
N GLY A 166 -39.85 -31.91 64.84
CA GLY A 166 -40.56 -30.96 65.71
C GLY A 166 -41.08 -29.67 65.05
N ALA A 167 -41.08 -29.55 63.71
CA ALA A 167 -41.63 -28.36 63.05
C ALA A 167 -43.14 -28.16 63.28
N ASP A 168 -43.53 -26.95 63.69
CA ASP A 168 -44.91 -26.55 63.96
C ASP A 168 -45.84 -26.81 62.76
N GLN A 169 -47.03 -27.34 63.04
CA GLN A 169 -48.04 -27.62 62.02
C GLN A 169 -48.48 -26.37 61.25
N LYS A 170 -48.34 -25.19 61.86
CA LYS A 170 -48.56 -23.88 61.23
C LYS A 170 -47.50 -23.56 60.17
N THR A 171 -46.22 -23.88 60.44
CA THR A 171 -45.10 -23.70 59.51
C THR A 171 -45.22 -24.66 58.34
N LYS A 172 -45.60 -25.92 58.58
CA LYS A 172 -45.87 -26.91 57.53
C LYS A 172 -47.02 -26.48 56.61
N LYS A 173 -48.11 -25.95 57.19
CA LYS A 173 -49.22 -25.37 56.41
C LYS A 173 -48.78 -24.14 55.61
N GLY A 174 -48.01 -23.23 56.21
CA GLY A 174 -47.45 -22.05 55.53
C GLY A 174 -46.58 -22.43 54.33
N LEU A 175 -45.70 -23.42 54.49
CA LEU A 175 -44.86 -23.96 53.41
C LEU A 175 -45.69 -24.67 52.32
N SER A 176 -46.75 -25.38 52.70
CA SER A 176 -47.67 -25.98 51.74
C SER A 176 -48.38 -24.92 50.87
N TYR A 177 -48.81 -23.80 51.47
CA TYR A 177 -49.38 -22.67 50.73
C TYR A 177 -48.34 -21.96 49.87
N PHE A 178 -47.10 -21.83 50.36
CA PHE A 178 -45.98 -21.30 49.59
C PHE A 178 -45.75 -22.12 48.31
N ASN A 179 -45.64 -23.45 48.45
CA ASN A 179 -45.45 -24.38 47.34
C ASN A 179 -46.60 -24.32 46.35
N TYR A 180 -47.84 -24.31 46.84
CA TYR A 180 -49.03 -24.18 46.00
C TYR A 180 -48.99 -22.90 45.15
N ASN A 181 -48.69 -21.75 45.78
CA ASN A 181 -48.63 -20.47 45.08
C ASN A 181 -47.45 -20.37 44.10
N LEU A 182 -46.35 -21.08 44.36
CA LEU A 182 -45.22 -21.16 43.44
C LEU A 182 -45.54 -21.96 42.17
N VAL A 183 -46.34 -23.03 42.30
CA VAL A 183 -46.78 -23.86 41.15
C VAL A 183 -47.74 -23.09 40.24
N LEU A 184 -48.54 -22.17 40.78
CA LEU A 184 -49.41 -21.28 40.00
C LEU A 184 -48.64 -20.24 39.16
N GLY A 185 -47.32 -20.17 39.29
CA GLY A 185 -46.44 -19.35 38.46
C GLY A 185 -46.29 -17.91 38.94
N PRO A 186 -45.65 -17.04 38.14
CA PRO A 186 -45.15 -15.73 38.58
C PRO A 186 -46.22 -14.76 39.08
N VAL A 187 -47.47 -14.94 38.66
CA VAL A 187 -48.63 -14.11 39.09
C VAL A 187 -48.92 -14.28 40.60
N MET A 188 -48.61 -15.45 41.17
CA MET A 188 -48.87 -15.76 42.58
C MET A 188 -47.62 -15.68 43.48
N LEU A 189 -46.49 -15.16 42.97
CA LEU A 189 -45.22 -15.09 43.70
C LEU A 189 -45.32 -14.23 44.97
N VAL A 190 -46.06 -13.12 44.92
CA VAL A 190 -46.29 -12.25 46.10
C VAL A 190 -47.10 -12.98 47.17
N ALA A 191 -48.14 -13.71 46.76
CA ALA A 191 -48.95 -14.53 47.67
C ALA A 191 -48.15 -15.69 48.26
N ALA A 192 -47.20 -16.24 47.48
CA ALA A 192 -46.23 -17.20 47.98
C ALA A 192 -45.40 -16.56 49.12
N TYR A 193 -44.68 -15.46 48.88
CA TYR A 193 -43.85 -14.85 49.93
C TYR A 193 -44.66 -14.45 51.18
N GLN A 194 -45.90 -13.98 51.03
CA GLN A 194 -46.77 -13.66 52.17
C GLN A 194 -47.12 -14.87 53.04
N SER A 195 -47.25 -16.06 52.46
CA SER A 195 -47.61 -17.29 53.19
C SER A 195 -46.54 -17.74 54.20
N ILE A 196 -45.28 -17.36 53.98
CA ILE A 196 -44.11 -17.68 54.83
C ILE A 196 -43.51 -16.44 55.50
N ALA A 197 -43.98 -15.23 55.20
CA ALA A 197 -43.43 -13.97 55.70
C ALA A 197 -43.42 -13.80 57.23
N TRP A 198 -44.28 -14.53 57.94
CA TRP A 198 -44.40 -14.49 59.40
C TRP A 198 -43.39 -15.40 60.12
N ILE A 199 -42.67 -16.27 59.40
CA ILE A 199 -41.69 -17.18 59.98
C ILE A 199 -40.40 -16.41 60.28
N GLN A 200 -39.94 -16.46 61.53
CA GLN A 200 -38.72 -15.77 61.98
C GLN A 200 -37.55 -16.72 62.29
N ASP A 201 -37.72 -18.04 62.11
CA ASP A 201 -36.66 -19.02 62.39
C ASP A 201 -35.52 -18.93 61.35
N HIS A 202 -34.32 -18.52 61.77
CA HIS A 202 -33.15 -18.43 60.88
C HIS A 202 -32.74 -19.80 60.32
N ALA A 203 -32.96 -20.89 61.07
CA ALA A 203 -32.66 -22.24 60.59
C ALA A 203 -33.61 -22.65 59.46
N PHE A 204 -34.87 -22.21 59.52
CA PHE A 204 -35.84 -22.41 58.44
C PHE A 204 -35.40 -21.67 57.17
N TRP A 205 -35.02 -20.40 57.28
CA TRP A 205 -34.57 -19.61 56.12
C TRP A 205 -33.26 -20.12 55.54
N LYS A 206 -32.31 -20.59 56.37
CA LYS A 206 -31.08 -21.24 55.92
C LYS A 206 -31.37 -22.56 55.19
N ALA A 207 -32.30 -23.37 55.70
CA ALA A 207 -32.71 -24.61 55.05
C ALA A 207 -33.43 -24.33 53.72
N LEU A 208 -34.32 -23.33 53.68
CA LEU A 208 -34.99 -22.93 52.45
C LEU A 208 -33.98 -22.41 51.41
N ALA A 209 -32.98 -21.62 51.83
CA ALA A 209 -31.89 -21.18 50.95
C ALA A 209 -31.02 -22.35 50.45
N ALA A 210 -30.77 -23.37 51.28
CA ALA A 210 -30.06 -24.59 50.85
C ALA A 210 -30.89 -25.39 49.83
N ILE A 211 -32.22 -25.46 49.97
CA ILE A 211 -33.07 -26.09 48.95
C ILE A 211 -33.12 -25.22 47.67
N CYS A 212 -33.00 -23.90 47.78
CA CYS A 212 -32.85 -23.01 46.62
C CYS A 212 -31.58 -23.33 45.81
N VAL A 213 -30.48 -23.71 46.47
CA VAL A 213 -29.25 -24.19 45.80
C VAL A 213 -29.53 -25.48 45.02
N GLN A 214 -30.24 -26.45 45.61
CA GLN A 214 -30.57 -27.72 44.94
C GLN A 214 -31.56 -27.55 43.78
N THR A 215 -32.52 -26.63 43.92
CA THR A 215 -33.57 -26.34 42.93
C THR A 215 -33.16 -25.27 41.91
N LYS A 216 -31.94 -24.73 42.03
CA LYS A 216 -31.36 -23.65 41.19
C LYS A 216 -32.18 -22.35 41.14
N ARG A 217 -33.04 -22.12 42.15
CA ARG A 217 -33.91 -20.94 42.25
C ARG A 217 -33.27 -19.84 43.08
N THR A 218 -32.41 -19.04 42.46
CA THR A 218 -31.69 -17.94 43.11
C THR A 218 -32.57 -16.74 43.46
N ASP A 219 -33.71 -16.59 42.79
CA ASP A 219 -34.72 -15.55 43.02
C ASP A 219 -35.29 -15.58 44.46
N ILE A 220 -35.45 -16.77 45.03
CA ILE A 220 -35.95 -16.97 46.39
C ILE A 220 -34.83 -16.82 47.43
N ALA A 221 -33.57 -17.03 47.05
CA ALA A 221 -32.43 -16.94 47.95
C ALA A 221 -32.24 -15.53 48.54
N ALA A 222 -32.51 -14.47 47.74
CA ALA A 222 -32.40 -13.08 48.20
C ALA A 222 -33.38 -12.77 49.32
N TYR A 223 -34.61 -13.28 49.18
CA TYR A 223 -35.60 -13.16 50.23
C TYR A 223 -35.18 -13.90 51.50
N CYS A 224 -34.56 -15.07 51.36
CA CYS A 224 -34.08 -15.87 52.50
C CYS A 224 -32.95 -15.15 53.27
N PHE A 225 -31.94 -14.60 52.58
CA PHE A 225 -30.86 -13.86 53.24
C PHE A 225 -31.34 -12.59 53.93
N GLY A 226 -32.29 -11.86 53.31
CA GLY A 226 -32.92 -10.70 53.94
C GLY A 226 -33.67 -11.05 55.24
N ARG A 227 -34.30 -12.23 55.30
CA ARG A 227 -34.96 -12.74 56.53
C ARG A 227 -33.98 -13.24 57.58
N MET A 228 -32.82 -13.74 57.16
CA MET A 228 -31.72 -14.13 58.05
C MET A 228 -30.92 -12.92 58.57
N GLN A 229 -31.22 -11.70 58.10
CA GLN A 229 -30.46 -10.48 58.37
C GLN A 229 -28.99 -10.55 57.89
N ASP A 230 -28.73 -11.37 56.87
CA ASP A 230 -27.43 -11.49 56.24
C ASP A 230 -27.34 -10.47 55.08
N ALA A 231 -26.93 -9.25 55.42
CA ALA A 231 -26.78 -8.17 54.45
C ALA A 231 -25.76 -8.50 53.36
N TYR A 232 -24.66 -9.19 53.72
CA TYR A 232 -23.63 -9.60 52.78
C TYR A 232 -24.14 -10.68 51.82
N GLY A 233 -24.90 -11.66 52.33
CA GLY A 233 -25.54 -12.69 51.49
C GLY A 233 -26.57 -12.11 50.52
N ALA A 234 -27.29 -11.05 50.91
CA ALA A 234 -28.22 -10.35 50.02
C ALA A 234 -27.51 -9.57 48.91
N GLU A 235 -26.42 -8.85 49.24
CA GLU A 235 -25.57 -8.16 48.25
C GLU A 235 -24.87 -9.13 47.30
N LEU A 236 -24.42 -10.28 47.81
CA LEU A 236 -23.78 -11.33 47.03
C LEU A 236 -24.67 -11.89 45.92
N ILE A 237 -26.00 -11.79 46.03
CA ILE A 237 -26.91 -12.19 44.96
C ILE A 237 -26.91 -11.18 43.81
N GLU A 238 -26.84 -9.88 44.10
CA GLU A 238 -26.69 -8.86 43.05
C GLU A 238 -25.35 -9.04 42.30
N GLU A 239 -24.30 -9.46 43.00
CA GLU A 239 -23.02 -9.81 42.37
C GLU A 239 -23.11 -11.13 41.60
N ALA A 240 -23.83 -12.12 42.13
CA ALA A 240 -24.07 -13.39 41.44
C ALA A 240 -24.87 -13.20 40.15
N GLU A 241 -25.83 -12.28 40.09
CA GLU A 241 -26.59 -11.98 38.87
C GLU A 241 -25.71 -11.49 37.70
N LYS A 242 -24.52 -10.93 37.99
CA LYS A 242 -23.56 -10.52 36.96
C LYS A 242 -22.88 -11.71 36.28
N GLU A 243 -22.92 -12.90 36.90
CA GLU A 243 -22.33 -14.09 36.34
C GLU A 243 -23.26 -14.72 35.28
N PRO A 244 -22.73 -15.07 34.09
CA PRO A 244 -23.56 -15.55 32.99
C PRO A 244 -24.14 -16.94 33.26
N GLU A 245 -23.33 -17.82 33.85
CA GLU A 245 -23.67 -19.23 34.08
C GLU A 245 -24.56 -19.42 35.31
N GLU A 246 -25.68 -20.11 35.16
CA GLU A 246 -26.64 -20.34 36.25
C GLU A 246 -26.02 -21.10 37.42
N ASP A 247 -25.31 -22.19 37.14
CA ASP A 247 -24.65 -23.00 38.18
C ASP A 247 -23.59 -22.21 38.95
N ALA A 248 -22.96 -21.22 38.31
CA ALA A 248 -22.03 -20.33 38.99
C ALA A 248 -22.73 -19.38 39.97
N ARG A 249 -23.90 -18.85 39.60
CA ARG A 249 -24.73 -18.01 40.49
C ARG A 249 -25.16 -18.80 41.72
N VAL A 250 -25.65 -20.01 41.48
CA VAL A 250 -26.07 -20.94 42.54
C VAL A 250 -24.88 -21.34 43.43
N ALA A 251 -23.70 -21.55 42.85
CA ALA A 251 -22.49 -21.86 43.61
C ALA A 251 -22.07 -20.72 44.55
N MET A 252 -22.22 -19.45 44.15
CA MET A 252 -21.94 -18.32 45.03
C MET A 252 -22.85 -18.31 46.26
N VAL A 253 -24.15 -18.61 46.07
CA VAL A 253 -25.11 -18.77 47.16
C VAL A 253 -24.73 -19.95 48.06
N ALA A 254 -24.32 -21.07 47.49
CA ALA A 254 -23.85 -22.24 48.23
C ALA A 254 -22.61 -21.92 49.09
N LEU A 255 -21.66 -21.13 48.58
CA LEU A 255 -20.50 -20.66 49.34
C LEU A 255 -20.90 -19.84 50.55
N GLN A 256 -21.85 -18.91 50.39
CA GLN A 256 -22.34 -18.08 51.50
C GLN A 256 -23.02 -18.92 52.59
N LEU A 257 -23.69 -20.01 52.22
CA LEU A 257 -24.32 -20.94 53.16
C LEU A 257 -23.31 -21.89 53.86
N GLY A 258 -22.06 -21.89 53.41
CA GLY A 258 -20.99 -22.77 53.88
C GLY A 258 -20.98 -24.15 53.22
N GLN A 259 -21.72 -24.34 52.14
CA GLN A 259 -21.79 -25.59 51.37
C GLN A 259 -20.68 -25.63 50.32
N ILE A 260 -19.43 -25.78 50.78
CA ILE A 260 -18.24 -25.66 49.92
C ILE A 260 -18.17 -26.79 48.88
N ASP A 261 -18.51 -28.02 49.26
CA ASP A 261 -18.43 -29.17 48.33
C ASP A 261 -19.49 -29.08 47.23
N ASP A 262 -20.71 -28.65 47.57
CA ASP A 262 -21.77 -28.37 46.59
C ASP A 262 -21.33 -27.25 45.64
N ALA A 263 -20.72 -26.17 46.16
CA ALA A 263 -20.19 -25.09 45.33
C ALA A 263 -19.08 -25.57 44.37
N LYS A 264 -18.15 -26.41 44.83
CA LYS A 264 -17.10 -27.01 43.98
C LYS A 264 -17.70 -27.84 42.84
N GLN A 265 -18.71 -28.65 43.14
CA GLN A 265 -19.41 -29.45 42.12
C GLN A 265 -20.15 -28.57 41.12
N LEU A 266 -20.86 -27.55 41.60
CA LEU A 266 -21.58 -26.60 40.74
C LEU A 266 -20.62 -25.84 39.81
N TYR A 267 -19.47 -25.36 40.31
CA TYR A 267 -18.46 -24.74 39.46
C TYR A 267 -17.80 -25.72 38.48
N ALA A 268 -17.62 -26.98 38.86
CA ALA A 268 -17.11 -28.01 37.96
C ALA A 268 -18.12 -28.33 36.84
N ASN A 269 -19.43 -28.35 37.15
CA ASN A 269 -20.49 -28.59 36.17
C ASN A 269 -20.53 -27.50 35.09
N CYS A 270 -20.39 -26.23 35.46
CA CYS A 270 -20.26 -25.13 34.50
C CYS A 270 -18.84 -24.95 33.93
N LYS A 271 -17.93 -25.89 34.20
CA LYS A 271 -16.54 -25.91 33.70
C LYS A 271 -15.72 -24.69 34.09
N ARG A 272 -16.10 -23.96 35.14
CA ARG A 272 -15.33 -22.85 35.71
C ARG A 272 -14.27 -23.35 36.69
N TYR A 273 -13.29 -24.06 36.14
CA TYR A 273 -12.21 -24.68 36.91
C TYR A 273 -11.25 -23.68 37.55
N ASP A 274 -11.22 -22.45 37.06
CA ASP A 274 -10.53 -21.31 37.67
C ASP A 274 -11.07 -21.01 39.08
N LEU A 275 -12.40 -21.02 39.25
CA LEU A 275 -13.03 -20.82 40.54
C LEU A 275 -12.92 -22.05 41.44
N VAL A 276 -13.00 -23.27 40.87
CA VAL A 276 -12.73 -24.51 41.61
C VAL A 276 -11.31 -24.51 42.17
N ASN A 277 -10.32 -24.15 41.34
CA ASN A 277 -8.92 -24.01 41.73
C ASN A 277 -8.76 -22.98 42.85
N ARG A 278 -9.33 -21.78 42.69
CA ARG A 278 -9.31 -20.72 43.72
C ARG A 278 -9.93 -21.19 45.04
N LEU A 279 -11.05 -21.92 44.99
CA LEU A 279 -11.68 -22.47 46.20
C LEU A 279 -10.81 -23.51 46.90
N HIS A 280 -10.18 -24.42 46.15
CA HIS A 280 -9.23 -25.36 46.76
C HIS A 280 -8.06 -24.64 47.43
N GLN A 281 -7.54 -23.56 46.83
CA GLN A 281 -6.50 -22.73 47.46
C GLN A 281 -6.99 -22.09 48.76
N LEU A 282 -8.20 -21.51 48.78
CA LEU A 282 -8.79 -20.91 49.98
C LEU A 282 -9.02 -21.95 51.09
N CYS A 283 -9.34 -23.20 50.73
CA CYS A 283 -9.46 -24.32 51.67
C CYS A 283 -8.11 -24.92 52.09
N CYS A 284 -6.97 -24.38 51.64
CA CYS A 284 -5.64 -24.95 51.84
C CYS A 284 -5.47 -26.39 51.29
N GLU A 285 -6.27 -26.78 50.31
CA GLU A 285 -6.18 -28.08 49.61
C GLU A 285 -5.25 -27.98 48.39
N TRP A 286 -3.98 -27.64 48.63
CA TRP A 286 -3.03 -27.27 47.57
C TRP A 286 -2.75 -28.37 46.55
N GLU A 287 -2.67 -29.64 46.97
CA GLU A 287 -2.48 -30.78 46.06
C GLU A 287 -3.65 -30.90 45.08
N LYS A 288 -4.89 -30.80 45.56
CA LYS A 288 -6.09 -30.83 44.72
C LYS A 288 -6.17 -29.60 43.82
N ALA A 289 -5.78 -28.43 44.32
CA ALA A 289 -5.70 -27.20 43.51
C ALA A 289 -4.73 -27.37 42.33
N LEU A 290 -3.56 -27.96 42.57
CA LEU A 290 -2.57 -28.27 41.53
C LEU A 290 -3.07 -29.34 40.56
N GLU A 291 -3.77 -30.37 41.03
CA GLU A 291 -4.39 -31.35 40.14
C GLU A 291 -5.43 -30.71 39.21
N VAL A 292 -6.28 -29.83 39.73
CA VAL A 292 -7.28 -29.10 38.93
C VAL A 292 -6.58 -28.17 37.93
N ALA A 293 -5.54 -27.45 38.36
CA ALA A 293 -4.78 -26.55 37.51
C ALA A 293 -4.01 -27.29 36.39
N THR A 294 -3.40 -28.43 36.69
CA THR A 294 -2.67 -29.22 35.68
C THR A 294 -3.59 -29.86 34.64
N LYS A 295 -4.73 -30.40 35.09
CA LYS A 295 -5.68 -31.11 34.22
C LYS A 295 -6.56 -30.14 33.43
N ASN A 296 -7.13 -29.13 34.09
CA ASN A 296 -8.25 -28.35 33.57
C ASN A 296 -8.00 -26.83 33.50
N ASP A 297 -7.15 -26.27 34.38
CA ASP A 297 -6.90 -24.82 34.49
C ASP A 297 -5.40 -24.46 34.36
N ARG A 298 -4.85 -24.72 33.17
CA ARG A 298 -3.43 -24.52 32.90
C ARG A 298 -3.00 -23.05 32.94
N ILE A 299 -3.94 -22.12 32.77
CA ILE A 299 -3.68 -20.68 32.77
C ILE A 299 -3.22 -20.24 34.16
N HIS A 300 -3.88 -20.72 35.22
CA HIS A 300 -3.52 -20.35 36.59
C HIS A 300 -2.50 -21.27 37.24
N LEU A 301 -2.03 -22.34 36.59
CA LEU A 301 -1.09 -23.31 37.17
C LEU A 301 0.15 -22.65 37.80
N LYS A 302 0.78 -21.70 37.08
CA LYS A 302 1.93 -20.95 37.61
C LYS A 302 1.56 -20.11 38.83
N ASN A 303 0.40 -19.45 38.81
CA ASN A 303 -0.09 -18.66 39.93
C ASN A 303 -0.44 -19.56 41.13
N THR A 304 -0.98 -20.75 40.91
CA THR A 304 -1.25 -21.72 41.97
C THR A 304 0.04 -22.20 42.63
N HIS A 305 1.08 -22.51 41.84
CA HIS A 305 2.41 -22.82 42.38
C HIS A 305 2.99 -21.65 43.19
N HIS A 306 2.84 -20.42 42.71
CA HIS A 306 3.28 -19.22 43.43
C HIS A 306 2.57 -19.02 44.78
N SER A 307 1.25 -19.12 44.79
CA SER A 307 0.44 -19.03 46.00
C SER A 307 0.78 -20.14 46.99
N TYR A 308 1.04 -21.36 46.49
CA TYR A 308 1.44 -22.47 47.33
C TYR A 308 2.84 -22.28 47.92
N ALA A 309 3.78 -21.77 47.13
CA ALA A 309 5.12 -21.43 47.60
C ALA A 309 5.08 -20.36 48.71
N LYS A 310 4.25 -19.31 48.56
CA LYS A 310 4.02 -18.31 49.62
C LYS A 310 3.43 -18.89 50.89
N TYR A 311 2.53 -19.87 50.76
CA TYR A 311 1.98 -20.58 51.90
C TYR A 311 3.04 -21.42 52.62
N LEU A 312 3.93 -22.09 51.89
CA LEU A 312 5.05 -22.86 52.46
C LEU A 312 6.10 -21.94 53.10
N GLU A 313 6.39 -20.79 52.49
CA GLU A 313 7.22 -19.73 53.07
C GLU A 313 6.67 -19.27 54.42
N ALA A 314 5.37 -18.98 54.51
CA ALA A 314 4.72 -18.58 55.76
C ALA A 314 4.76 -19.67 56.85
N ARG A 315 4.94 -20.93 56.46
CA ARG A 315 5.13 -22.08 57.37
C ARG A 315 6.59 -22.36 57.71
N GLY A 316 7.55 -21.66 57.09
CA GLY A 316 8.98 -21.87 57.27
C GLY A 316 9.56 -23.10 56.55
N ASN A 317 8.82 -23.69 55.61
CA ASN A 317 9.33 -24.81 54.80
C ASN A 317 9.95 -24.28 53.50
N TYR A 318 11.19 -23.81 53.59
CA TYR A 318 11.87 -23.14 52.49
C TYR A 318 12.25 -24.07 51.34
N LYS A 319 12.58 -25.34 51.61
CA LYS A 319 13.00 -26.30 50.57
C LYS A 319 11.90 -26.59 49.56
N ASP A 320 10.69 -26.87 50.04
CA ASP A 320 9.55 -27.11 49.17
C ASP A 320 9.05 -25.80 48.52
N ALA A 321 9.20 -24.67 49.21
CA ALA A 321 8.88 -23.36 48.65
C ALA A 321 9.78 -23.01 47.44
N ILE A 322 11.09 -23.30 47.51
CA ILE A 322 12.02 -23.11 46.37
C ILE A 322 11.51 -23.87 45.15
N HIS A 323 11.22 -25.16 45.30
CA HIS A 323 10.72 -25.99 44.20
C HIS A 323 9.47 -25.41 43.55
N HIS A 324 8.51 -24.94 44.34
CA HIS A 324 7.28 -24.36 43.80
C HIS A 324 7.46 -22.94 43.22
N PHE A 325 8.37 -22.12 43.73
CA PHE A 325 8.72 -20.84 43.10
C PHE A 325 9.45 -21.02 41.76
N GLU A 326 10.29 -22.05 41.63
CA GLU A 326 10.90 -22.41 40.35
C GLU A 326 9.84 -22.84 39.33
N LEU A 327 8.89 -23.68 39.74
CA LEU A 327 7.77 -24.11 38.88
C LEU A 327 6.84 -22.95 38.50
N SER A 328 6.66 -21.95 39.36
CA SER A 328 5.92 -20.73 39.00
C SER A 328 6.70 -19.83 38.04
N GLY A 329 8.03 -19.96 37.99
CA GLY A 329 8.94 -19.10 37.22
C GLY A 329 9.08 -17.72 37.86
N SER A 330 8.94 -17.62 39.18
CA SER A 330 9.00 -16.35 39.92
C SER A 330 10.33 -16.19 40.63
N TYR A 331 10.96 -15.02 40.50
CA TYR A 331 12.23 -14.67 41.16
C TYR A 331 12.06 -14.28 42.65
N GLU A 332 11.21 -15.01 43.39
CA GLU A 332 10.99 -14.74 44.82
C GLU A 332 11.95 -15.50 45.75
N VAL A 333 12.64 -16.54 45.25
CA VAL A 333 13.58 -17.34 46.05
C VAL A 333 14.70 -16.50 46.68
N PRO A 334 15.38 -15.58 45.95
CA PRO A 334 16.43 -14.76 46.56
C PRO A 334 15.90 -13.84 47.67
N ARG A 335 14.72 -13.25 47.47
CA ARG A 335 14.04 -12.43 48.49
C ARG A 335 13.74 -13.27 49.73
N MET A 336 13.19 -14.47 49.55
CA MET A 336 12.78 -15.36 50.64
C MET A 336 13.97 -15.78 51.49
N LEU A 337 15.03 -16.31 50.87
CA LEU A 337 16.22 -16.78 51.60
C LEU A 337 16.97 -15.64 52.29
N TYR A 338 17.06 -14.47 51.66
CA TYR A 338 17.64 -13.29 52.28
C TYR A 338 16.84 -12.81 53.49
N ALA A 339 15.50 -12.76 53.40
CA ALA A 339 14.64 -12.41 54.52
C ALA A 339 14.71 -13.42 55.67
N ALA A 340 14.94 -14.70 55.36
CA ALA A 340 15.19 -15.76 56.32
C ALA A 340 16.63 -15.77 56.89
N GLN A 341 17.50 -14.84 56.45
CA GLN A 341 18.92 -14.76 56.81
C GLN A 341 19.76 -15.99 56.43
N GLN A 342 19.32 -16.76 55.43
CA GLN A 342 20.02 -17.95 54.92
C GLN A 342 20.89 -17.58 53.71
N VAL A 343 21.95 -16.80 53.95
CA VAL A 343 22.81 -16.27 52.87
C VAL A 343 23.65 -17.38 52.21
N GLU A 344 24.09 -18.38 52.97
CA GLU A 344 24.86 -19.53 52.44
C GLU A 344 24.01 -20.38 51.48
N GLU A 345 22.78 -20.75 51.87
CA GLU A 345 21.85 -21.49 51.00
C GLU A 345 21.45 -20.68 49.76
N LEU A 346 21.41 -19.34 49.88
CA LEU A 346 21.17 -18.45 48.75
C LEU A 346 22.35 -18.46 47.76
N GLN A 347 23.59 -18.43 48.24
CA GLN A 347 24.75 -18.53 47.37
C GLN A 347 24.80 -19.88 46.66
N ASP A 348 24.60 -20.99 47.39
CA ASP A 348 24.52 -22.33 46.81
C ASP A 348 23.43 -22.42 45.73
N TYR A 349 22.27 -21.79 45.96
CA TYR A 349 21.19 -21.73 44.98
C TYR A 349 21.62 -21.01 43.70
N ILE A 350 22.35 -19.90 43.82
CA ILE A 350 22.80 -19.09 42.69
C ILE A 350 23.93 -19.79 41.92
N ASP A 351 24.87 -20.43 42.63
CA ASP A 351 25.98 -21.20 42.03
C ASP A 351 25.48 -22.41 41.24
N ASN A 352 24.44 -23.08 41.75
CA ASN A 352 23.79 -24.18 41.05
C ASN A 352 22.87 -23.69 39.91
N SER A 353 22.47 -22.42 39.93
CA SER A 353 21.64 -21.84 38.88
C SER A 353 22.47 -21.47 37.64
N SER A 354 22.00 -21.87 36.46
CA SER A 354 22.58 -21.42 35.18
C SER A 354 21.91 -20.15 34.64
N ASP A 355 21.12 -19.44 35.46
CA ASP A 355 20.33 -18.28 35.02
C ASP A 355 21.17 -16.98 35.09
N PRO A 356 21.45 -16.34 33.93
CA PRO A 356 22.20 -15.09 33.90
C PRO A 356 21.55 -13.94 34.66
N ALA A 357 20.22 -13.89 34.78
CA ALA A 357 19.53 -12.82 35.49
C ALA A 357 19.80 -12.88 36.99
N LEU A 358 19.83 -14.10 37.54
CA LEU A 358 20.09 -14.35 38.95
C LEU A 358 21.57 -14.12 39.30
N GLN A 359 22.48 -14.57 38.43
CA GLN A 359 23.92 -14.27 38.56
C GLN A 359 24.20 -12.76 38.52
N ARG A 360 23.52 -12.00 37.66
CA ARG A 360 23.63 -10.54 37.61
C ARG A 360 23.12 -9.88 38.89
N TRP A 361 22.00 -10.37 39.43
CA TRP A 361 21.46 -9.88 40.71
C TRP A 361 22.46 -10.09 41.86
N TRP A 362 23.08 -11.28 41.92
CA TRP A 362 24.11 -11.57 42.91
C TRP A 362 25.36 -10.71 42.73
N ALA A 363 25.80 -10.49 41.49
CA ALA A 363 26.92 -9.61 41.19
C ALA A 363 26.67 -8.17 41.68
N HIS A 364 25.43 -7.65 41.51
CA HIS A 364 25.05 -6.35 42.08
C HIS A 364 25.04 -6.36 43.62
N PHE A 365 24.63 -7.46 44.24
CA PHE A 365 24.69 -7.62 45.69
C PHE A 365 26.14 -7.65 46.19
N CYS A 366 27.04 -8.39 45.55
CA CYS A 366 28.47 -8.38 45.86
C CYS A 366 29.08 -6.99 45.67
N GLU A 367 28.74 -6.29 44.59
CA GLU A 367 29.17 -4.91 44.34
C GLU A 367 28.72 -3.95 45.45
N ALA A 368 27.48 -4.07 45.93
CA ALA A 368 26.97 -3.24 47.02
C ALA A 368 27.64 -3.52 48.38
N ASN A 369 28.25 -4.70 48.55
CA ASN A 369 28.99 -5.10 49.75
C ASN A 369 30.52 -4.95 49.58
N ASP A 370 30.97 -4.22 48.55
CA ASP A 370 32.40 -4.01 48.21
C ASP A 370 33.20 -5.28 47.88
N LEU A 371 32.53 -6.40 47.58
CA LEU A 371 33.12 -7.68 47.15
C LEU A 371 33.35 -7.70 45.62
N LEU A 372 34.19 -6.78 45.14
CA LEU A 372 34.35 -6.53 43.70
C LEU A 372 34.97 -7.69 42.92
N SER A 373 35.85 -8.49 43.54
CA SER A 373 36.46 -9.66 42.89
C SER A 373 35.42 -10.74 42.58
N GLU A 374 34.55 -11.04 43.55
CA GLU A 374 33.46 -11.99 43.37
C GLU A 374 32.43 -11.46 42.37
N ALA A 375 32.09 -10.17 42.45
CA ALA A 375 31.17 -9.53 41.49
C ALA A 375 31.64 -9.68 40.04
N ILE A 376 32.95 -9.57 39.77
CA ILE A 376 33.53 -9.77 38.43
C ILE A 376 33.30 -11.19 37.93
N GLU A 377 33.53 -12.21 38.75
CA GLU A 377 33.31 -13.61 38.37
C GLU A 377 31.85 -13.88 37.99
N TYR A 378 30.90 -13.35 38.77
CA TYR A 378 29.48 -13.48 38.48
C TYR A 378 29.03 -12.64 37.28
N TYR A 379 29.60 -11.46 37.03
CA TYR A 379 29.31 -10.70 35.80
C TYR A 379 29.83 -11.40 34.54
N ILE A 380 30.99 -12.08 34.64
CA ILE A 380 31.51 -12.93 33.55
C ILE A 380 30.58 -14.12 33.33
N ALA A 381 30.14 -14.80 34.40
CA ALA A 381 29.18 -15.91 34.32
C ALA A 381 27.84 -15.46 33.67
N ALA A 382 27.33 -14.28 34.07
CA ALA A 382 26.11 -13.68 33.56
C ALA A 382 26.25 -13.09 32.14
N ARG A 383 27.48 -13.03 31.59
CA ARG A 383 27.83 -12.36 30.33
C ARG A 383 27.36 -10.90 30.28
N ASP A 384 27.36 -10.21 31.43
CA ASP A 384 27.01 -8.79 31.50
C ASP A 384 28.26 -7.91 31.37
N THR A 385 28.60 -7.63 30.12
CA THR A 385 29.78 -6.85 29.73
C THR A 385 29.70 -5.40 30.17
N CYS A 386 28.51 -4.79 30.17
CA CYS A 386 28.32 -3.40 30.54
C CYS A 386 28.61 -3.17 32.04
N SER A 387 28.04 -4.01 32.90
CA SER A 387 28.32 -3.96 34.34
C SER A 387 29.77 -4.32 34.66
N LEU A 388 30.35 -5.29 33.95
CA LEU A 388 31.75 -5.67 34.10
C LEU A 388 32.71 -4.52 33.76
N VAL A 389 32.51 -3.86 32.62
CA VAL A 389 33.30 -2.69 32.18
C VAL A 389 33.17 -1.55 33.18
N ARG A 390 31.98 -1.33 33.73
CA ARG A 390 31.76 -0.34 34.79
C ARG A 390 32.61 -0.63 36.03
N VAL A 391 32.66 -1.88 36.49
CA VAL A 391 33.46 -2.28 37.65
C VAL A 391 34.96 -2.14 37.37
N TYR A 392 35.45 -2.56 36.19
CA TYR A 392 36.85 -2.38 35.82
C TYR A 392 37.25 -0.90 35.72
N CYS A 393 36.40 -0.05 35.14
CA CYS A 393 36.61 1.40 35.12
C CYS A 393 36.65 2.00 36.53
N TYR A 394 35.83 1.49 37.46
CA TYR A 394 35.88 1.92 38.87
C TYR A 394 37.19 1.52 39.55
N GLN A 395 37.70 0.31 39.27
CA GLN A 395 39.01 -0.17 39.73
C GLN A 395 40.20 0.51 39.02
N LYS A 396 39.94 1.35 38.01
CA LYS A 396 40.93 1.99 37.12
C LYS A 396 41.75 1.02 36.27
N ASP A 397 41.22 -0.19 36.06
CA ASP A 397 41.81 -1.17 35.16
C ASP A 397 41.21 -1.00 33.75
N PHE A 398 41.71 0.00 33.03
CA PHE A 398 41.22 0.32 31.69
C PHE A 398 41.68 -0.68 30.63
N GLU A 399 42.80 -1.37 30.86
CA GLU A 399 43.30 -2.41 29.96
C GLU A 399 42.35 -3.62 29.97
N ALA A 400 42.00 -4.14 31.14
CA ALA A 400 41.03 -5.22 31.27
C ALA A 400 39.65 -4.83 30.71
N ALA A 401 39.20 -3.58 30.97
CA ALA A 401 37.97 -3.06 30.40
C ALA A 401 38.00 -3.03 28.86
N SER A 402 39.13 -2.62 28.26
CA SER A 402 39.29 -2.57 26.81
C SER A 402 39.22 -3.96 26.16
N GLU A 403 39.88 -4.96 26.76
CA GLU A 403 39.87 -6.34 26.26
C GLU A 403 38.46 -6.95 26.31
N VAL A 404 37.72 -6.70 27.40
CA VAL A 404 36.34 -7.16 27.55
C VAL A 404 35.44 -6.57 26.48
N VAL A 405 35.53 -5.26 26.20
CA VAL A 405 34.70 -4.62 25.17
C VAL A 405 35.10 -5.11 23.78
N THR A 406 36.39 -5.22 23.47
CA THR A 406 36.86 -5.68 22.15
C THR A 406 36.51 -7.14 21.87
N SER A 407 36.55 -8.01 22.89
CA SER A 407 36.19 -9.42 22.75
C SER A 407 34.67 -9.65 22.68
N SER A 408 33.87 -8.87 23.41
CA SER A 408 32.41 -9.00 23.43
C SER A 408 31.70 -8.26 22.29
N GLY A 409 32.25 -7.15 21.83
CA GLY A 409 31.61 -6.26 20.85
C GLY A 409 30.37 -5.53 21.38
N ASP A 410 30.21 -5.41 22.71
CA ASP A 410 29.04 -4.76 23.30
C ASP A 410 29.08 -3.23 23.12
N PHE A 411 28.05 -2.69 22.47
CA PHE A 411 27.90 -1.26 22.21
C PHE A 411 27.77 -0.43 23.48
N ALA A 412 27.07 -0.94 24.51
CA ALA A 412 26.84 -0.21 25.75
C ALA A 412 28.12 -0.07 26.57
N GLY A 413 28.84 -1.19 26.75
CA GLY A 413 30.18 -1.20 27.35
C GLY A 413 31.18 -0.31 26.61
N ALA A 414 31.20 -0.36 25.27
CA ALA A 414 32.08 0.48 24.45
C ALA A 414 31.82 1.97 24.66
N PHE A 415 30.55 2.37 24.75
CA PHE A 415 30.19 3.77 24.99
C PHE A 415 30.62 4.25 26.38
N GLN A 416 30.42 3.43 27.41
CA GLN A 416 30.85 3.78 28.77
C GLN A 416 32.36 3.92 28.85
N LEU A 417 33.11 2.98 28.29
CA LEU A 417 34.56 3.02 28.24
C LEU A 417 35.08 4.25 27.47
N ALA A 418 34.45 4.60 26.34
CA ALA A 418 34.79 5.80 25.58
C ALA A 418 34.63 7.09 26.41
N ARG A 419 33.59 7.19 27.25
CA ARG A 419 33.39 8.34 28.15
C ARG A 419 34.44 8.41 29.26
N GLU A 420 34.92 7.28 29.75
CA GLU A 420 36.00 7.27 30.72
C GLU A 420 37.33 7.68 30.08
N TYR A 421 37.65 7.20 28.87
CA TYR A 421 38.81 7.67 28.11
C TYR A 421 38.74 9.17 27.79
N GLU A 422 37.55 9.71 27.49
CA GLU A 422 37.34 11.15 27.31
C GLU A 422 37.69 11.94 28.59
N LYS A 423 37.30 11.45 29.78
CA LYS A 423 37.64 12.09 31.06
C LYS A 423 39.14 12.00 31.38
N ILE A 424 39.79 10.91 31.03
CA ILE A 424 41.23 10.70 31.21
C ILE A 424 42.04 11.61 30.26
N GLY A 425 41.45 11.97 29.12
CA GLY A 425 42.07 12.79 28.08
C GLY A 425 42.74 11.98 26.97
N ASP A 426 42.55 10.65 26.94
CA ASP A 426 42.96 9.82 25.80
C ASP A 426 41.90 9.86 24.71
N ILE A 427 41.97 10.92 23.91
CA ILE A 427 40.97 11.23 22.88
C ILE A 427 40.99 10.19 21.76
N LEU A 428 42.15 9.61 21.44
CA LEU A 428 42.27 8.64 20.34
C LEU A 428 41.52 7.35 20.68
N GLN A 429 41.73 6.81 21.88
CA GLN A 429 40.98 5.64 22.35
C GLN A 429 39.49 5.96 22.50
N ALA A 430 39.13 7.15 22.99
CA ALA A 430 37.74 7.57 23.09
C ALA A 430 37.03 7.57 21.72
N ILE A 431 37.66 8.11 20.67
CA ILE A 431 37.10 8.12 19.31
C ILE A 431 36.92 6.69 18.77
N GLN A 432 37.91 5.82 18.97
CA GLN A 432 37.85 4.42 18.54
C GLN A 432 36.70 3.66 19.20
N PHE A 433 36.54 3.79 20.53
CA PHE A 433 35.45 3.14 21.26
C PHE A 433 34.08 3.78 20.98
N PHE A 434 33.98 5.10 20.74
CA PHE A 434 32.74 5.72 20.28
C PHE A 434 32.31 5.22 18.89
N LYS A 435 33.29 5.00 18.00
CA LYS A 435 33.04 4.38 16.70
C LYS A 435 32.56 2.94 16.86
N MET A 436 33.20 2.15 17.72
CA MET A 436 32.80 0.78 18.01
C MET A 436 31.41 0.70 18.63
N ALA A 437 31.04 1.67 19.47
CA ALA A 437 29.69 1.82 20.04
C ALA A 437 28.61 2.25 19.01
N GLY A 438 28.99 2.50 17.75
CA GLY A 438 28.08 2.99 16.71
C GLY A 438 27.66 4.46 16.90
N LYS A 439 28.35 5.23 17.75
CA LYS A 439 28.07 6.64 18.02
C LYS A 439 29.02 7.55 17.24
N SER A 440 28.94 7.49 15.91
CA SER A 440 29.77 8.28 14.99
C SER A 440 29.62 9.79 15.17
N SER A 441 28.44 10.28 15.54
CA SER A 441 28.20 11.71 15.81
C SER A 441 28.98 12.23 17.02
N TYR A 442 29.06 11.44 18.10
CA TYR A 442 29.86 11.78 19.27
C TYR A 442 31.35 11.73 18.95
N ALA A 443 31.80 10.70 18.23
CA ALA A 443 33.17 10.60 17.75
C ALA A 443 33.55 11.81 16.86
N ALA A 444 32.68 12.22 15.95
CA ALA A 444 32.89 13.38 15.07
C ALA A 444 32.93 14.70 15.85
N GLN A 445 32.04 14.90 16.82
CA GLN A 445 32.06 16.09 17.67
C GLN A 445 33.34 16.18 18.50
N LEU A 446 33.79 15.05 19.06
CA LEU A 446 35.01 15.00 19.86
C LEU A 446 36.24 15.26 18.98
N ALA A 447 36.32 14.64 17.80
CA ALA A 447 37.38 14.88 16.81
C ALA A 447 37.39 16.34 16.33
N MET A 448 36.23 16.96 16.11
CA MET A 448 36.10 18.37 15.73
C MET A 448 36.57 19.32 16.83
N LYS A 449 36.20 19.06 18.10
CA LYS A 449 36.64 19.87 19.24
C LYS A 449 38.15 19.82 19.46
N THR A 450 38.77 18.70 19.12
CA THR A 450 40.18 18.42 19.39
C THR A 450 41.09 18.64 18.17
N GLY A 451 40.50 18.95 17.00
CA GLY A 451 41.24 19.22 15.76
C GLY A 451 41.84 17.97 15.11
N MET A 452 41.29 16.78 15.37
CA MET A 452 41.74 15.52 14.76
C MET A 452 41.11 15.31 13.38
N ASP A 453 41.55 16.10 12.41
CA ASP A 453 41.02 16.10 11.04
C ASP A 453 41.12 14.74 10.33
N SER A 454 42.15 13.94 10.63
CA SER A 454 42.36 12.61 10.04
C SER A 454 41.29 11.59 10.46
N GLU A 455 40.83 11.66 11.71
CA GLU A 455 39.77 10.80 12.24
C GLU A 455 38.37 11.36 11.93
N LEU A 456 38.24 12.69 11.83
CA LEU A 456 36.98 13.36 11.53
C LEU A 456 36.50 13.13 10.09
N LEU A 457 37.42 13.11 9.11
CA LEU A 457 37.09 12.91 7.70
C LEU A 457 36.28 11.63 7.42
N PRO A 458 36.72 10.41 7.82
CA PRO A 458 35.94 9.19 7.59
C PRO A 458 34.61 9.19 8.35
N LEU A 459 34.54 9.82 9.53
CA LEU A 459 33.31 9.93 10.32
C LEU A 459 32.28 10.86 9.65
N SER A 460 32.73 11.98 9.10
CA SER A 460 31.91 12.94 8.37
C SER A 460 31.35 12.32 7.08
N LEU A 461 32.17 11.54 6.35
CA LEU A 461 31.73 10.78 5.18
C LEU A 461 30.69 9.70 5.54
N GLN A 462 30.88 8.97 6.64
CA GLN A 462 29.88 8.01 7.13
C GLN A 462 28.58 8.70 7.57
N GLY A 463 28.67 9.92 8.12
CA GLY A 463 27.52 10.71 8.54
C GLY A 463 26.77 11.42 7.40
N GLY A 464 27.30 11.37 6.17
CA GLY A 464 26.73 12.07 5.01
C GLY A 464 26.90 13.59 5.04
N ASP A 465 27.71 14.12 5.95
CA ASP A 465 27.96 15.56 6.07
C ASP A 465 29.08 16.00 5.12
N LEU A 466 28.74 16.07 3.82
CA LEU A 466 29.69 16.41 2.77
C LEU A 466 30.30 17.81 2.95
N GLY A 467 29.56 18.74 3.57
CA GLY A 467 30.04 20.10 3.83
C GLY A 467 31.26 20.10 4.76
N THR A 468 31.16 19.43 5.91
CA THR A 468 32.32 19.33 6.82
C THR A 468 33.44 18.48 6.24
N ALA A 469 33.14 17.41 5.51
CA ALA A 469 34.16 16.59 4.84
C ALA A 469 35.00 17.41 3.84
N ILE A 470 34.34 18.26 3.05
CA ILE A 470 34.98 19.15 2.07
C ILE A 470 35.82 20.22 2.78
N ASP A 471 35.28 20.84 3.84
CA ASP A 471 36.01 21.83 4.64
C ASP A 471 37.29 21.24 5.27
N ILE A 472 37.22 20.01 5.78
CA ILE A 472 38.38 19.29 6.30
C ILE A 472 39.40 19.05 5.19
N CYS A 473 38.95 18.60 4.01
CA CYS A 473 39.84 18.41 2.87
C CYS A 473 40.55 19.71 2.46
N PHE A 474 39.86 20.86 2.52
CA PHE A 474 40.46 22.16 2.26
C PHE A 474 41.47 22.57 3.34
N ARG A 475 41.14 22.41 4.63
CA ARG A 475 42.03 22.76 5.75
C ARG A 475 43.28 21.89 5.80
N SER A 476 43.11 20.58 5.64
CA SER A 476 44.18 19.59 5.79
C SER A 476 44.88 19.25 4.46
N GLN A 477 44.51 19.92 3.35
CA GLN A 477 45.07 19.71 2.01
C GLN A 477 45.01 18.25 1.52
N LEU A 478 43.91 17.55 1.83
CA LEU A 478 43.73 16.13 1.46
C LEU A 478 43.14 16.01 0.04
N PHE A 479 44.00 16.14 -0.97
CA PHE A 479 43.62 16.20 -2.39
C PHE A 479 42.88 14.96 -2.90
N ASP A 480 43.36 13.75 -2.56
CA ASP A 480 42.77 12.50 -3.04
C ASP A 480 41.37 12.27 -2.47
N ALA A 481 41.17 12.66 -1.21
CA ALA A 481 39.87 12.59 -0.55
C ALA A 481 38.87 13.57 -1.19
N LEU A 482 39.28 14.83 -1.43
CA LEU A 482 38.41 15.82 -2.07
C LEU A 482 38.03 15.39 -3.50
N ARG A 483 38.96 14.80 -4.25
CA ARG A 483 38.69 14.28 -5.59
C ARG A 483 37.61 13.19 -5.55
N SER A 484 37.70 12.26 -4.59
CA SER A 484 36.70 11.20 -4.42
C SER A 484 35.33 11.76 -4.04
N ILE A 485 35.30 12.78 -3.19
CA ILE A 485 34.05 13.44 -2.79
C ILE A 485 33.43 14.17 -3.98
N ALA A 486 34.23 14.91 -4.73
CA ALA A 486 33.78 15.67 -5.89
C ALA A 486 33.22 14.82 -7.04
N GLU A 487 33.60 13.54 -7.14
CA GLU A 487 33.01 12.61 -8.11
C GLU A 487 31.56 12.22 -7.77
N GLY A 488 31.17 12.30 -6.50
CA GLY A 488 29.81 12.03 -6.04
C GLY A 488 28.89 13.25 -5.96
N LEU A 489 29.41 14.46 -6.21
CA LEU A 489 28.62 15.69 -6.17
C LEU A 489 27.81 15.89 -7.45
N ASP A 490 26.51 16.15 -7.31
CA ASP A 490 25.57 16.42 -8.39
C ASP A 490 24.84 17.77 -8.19
N GLU A 491 23.78 18.00 -8.97
CA GLU A 491 22.96 19.22 -8.92
C GLU A 491 22.24 19.42 -7.57
N SER A 492 22.20 18.42 -6.69
CA SER A 492 21.57 18.51 -5.37
C SER A 492 22.43 19.20 -4.31
N ALA A 493 23.73 19.33 -4.56
CA ALA A 493 24.67 19.96 -3.64
C ALA A 493 24.59 21.49 -3.66
N ASP A 494 25.01 22.13 -2.56
CA ASP A 494 24.98 23.59 -2.45
C ASP A 494 25.81 24.27 -3.57
N PRO A 495 25.25 25.25 -4.31
CA PRO A 495 25.95 25.92 -5.41
C PRO A 495 27.29 26.57 -5.03
N SER A 496 27.44 27.03 -3.78
CA SER A 496 28.69 27.58 -3.25
C SER A 496 29.79 26.52 -3.12
N LEU A 497 29.44 25.33 -2.61
CA LEU A 497 30.36 24.19 -2.48
C LEU A 497 30.80 23.67 -3.86
N LEU A 498 29.86 23.54 -4.80
CA LEU A 498 30.16 23.17 -6.19
C LEU A 498 31.13 24.16 -6.84
N THR A 499 30.95 25.46 -6.60
CA THR A 499 31.84 26.50 -7.12
C THR A 499 33.23 26.40 -6.53
N ASN A 500 33.34 26.28 -5.20
CA ASN A 500 34.63 26.17 -4.50
C ASN A 500 35.38 24.90 -4.91
N CYS A 501 34.69 23.76 -5.01
CA CYS A 501 35.28 22.51 -5.51
C CYS A 501 35.71 22.63 -6.97
N GLY A 502 34.88 23.27 -7.81
CA GLY A 502 35.22 23.54 -9.22
C GLY A 502 36.45 24.42 -9.38
N ASP A 503 36.56 25.50 -8.59
CA ASP A 503 37.72 26.42 -8.61
C ASP A 503 39.00 25.75 -8.12
N TYR A 504 38.89 24.88 -7.13
CA TYR A 504 40.02 24.08 -6.67
C TYR A 504 40.46 23.07 -7.74
N LEU A 505 39.53 22.35 -8.37
CA LEU A 505 39.85 21.41 -9.44
C LEU A 505 40.45 22.10 -10.68
N LEU A 506 40.06 23.35 -10.96
CA LEU A 506 40.71 24.20 -11.96
C LEU A 506 42.19 24.46 -11.63
N GLN A 507 42.51 24.83 -10.39
CA GLN A 507 43.91 25.04 -9.95
C GLN A 507 44.76 23.78 -10.12
N HIS A 508 44.15 22.60 -9.95
CA HIS A 508 44.80 21.30 -10.07
C HIS A 508 44.69 20.67 -11.47
N LYS A 509 44.33 21.45 -12.51
CA LYS A 509 44.29 21.02 -13.92
C LYS A 509 43.30 19.88 -14.23
N GLN A 510 42.29 19.65 -13.40
CA GLN A 510 41.21 18.69 -13.67
C GLN A 510 40.02 19.40 -14.33
N PHE A 511 40.23 19.86 -15.56
CA PHE A 511 39.29 20.77 -16.21
C PHE A 511 37.95 20.12 -16.57
N ASP A 512 37.94 18.86 -17.02
CA ASP A 512 36.70 18.14 -17.37
C ASP A 512 35.72 18.02 -16.20
N LYS A 513 36.25 17.75 -15.00
CA LYS A 513 35.46 17.63 -13.76
C LYS A 513 35.01 19.00 -13.28
N ALA A 514 35.89 20.00 -13.34
CA ALA A 514 35.54 21.37 -12.99
C ALA A 514 34.39 21.89 -13.85
N VAL A 515 34.39 21.63 -15.17
CA VAL A 515 33.30 22.01 -16.07
C VAL A 515 31.98 21.36 -15.67
N LYS A 516 31.98 20.07 -15.31
CA LYS A 516 30.75 19.38 -14.83
C LYS A 516 30.19 20.04 -13.57
N LEU A 517 31.04 20.36 -12.59
CA LEU A 517 30.62 21.02 -11.36
C LEU A 517 30.13 22.45 -11.61
N PHE A 518 30.75 23.22 -12.51
CA PHE A 518 30.27 24.55 -12.86
C PHE A 518 28.92 24.51 -13.60
N ILE A 519 28.69 23.50 -14.44
CA ILE A 519 27.39 23.29 -15.07
C ILE A 519 26.34 22.95 -14.01
N ALA A 520 26.65 22.05 -13.07
CA ALA A 520 25.75 21.71 -11.95
C ALA A 520 25.45 22.93 -11.05
N ALA A 521 26.45 23.80 -10.82
CA ALA A 521 26.30 25.06 -10.09
C ALA A 521 25.56 26.16 -10.87
N LYS A 522 25.10 25.89 -12.10
CA LYS A 522 24.45 26.86 -13.02
C LYS A 522 25.35 28.03 -13.44
N LEU A 523 26.67 27.90 -13.31
CA LEU A 523 27.67 28.88 -13.72
C LEU A 523 28.11 28.65 -15.18
N TYR A 524 27.15 28.70 -16.10
CA TYR A 524 27.37 28.31 -17.51
C TYR A 524 28.41 29.17 -18.24
N HIS A 525 28.45 30.47 -17.99
CA HIS A 525 29.44 31.35 -18.61
C HIS A 525 30.87 30.97 -18.22
N LYS A 526 31.10 30.66 -16.94
CA LYS A 526 32.40 30.22 -16.44
C LYS A 526 32.78 28.85 -16.99
N ALA A 527 31.83 27.92 -17.06
CA ALA A 527 32.05 26.61 -17.69
C ALA A 527 32.47 26.74 -19.17
N LEU A 528 31.79 27.60 -19.94
CA LEU A 528 32.13 27.84 -21.35
C LEU A 528 33.49 28.51 -21.53
N ASP A 529 33.89 29.38 -20.61
CA ASP A 529 35.21 30.02 -20.65
C ASP A 529 36.33 29.00 -20.41
N VAL A 530 36.12 28.05 -19.50
CA VAL A 530 37.06 26.94 -19.28
C VAL A 530 37.12 26.05 -20.52
N CYS A 531 35.97 25.70 -21.12
CA CYS A 531 35.96 24.87 -22.34
C CYS A 531 36.68 25.52 -23.53
N THR A 532 36.59 26.84 -23.67
CA THR A 532 37.24 27.57 -24.77
C THR A 532 38.73 27.78 -24.53
N LYS A 533 39.15 28.09 -23.29
CA LYS A 533 40.56 28.30 -22.93
C LYS A 533 41.37 27.01 -22.91
N GLU A 534 40.82 25.95 -22.31
CA GLU A 534 41.54 24.69 -22.10
C GLU A 534 41.25 23.64 -23.19
N GLY A 535 40.40 23.97 -24.17
CA GLY A 535 40.15 23.10 -25.33
C GLY A 535 39.26 21.88 -25.08
N ILE A 536 38.38 21.92 -24.07
CA ILE A 536 37.45 20.82 -23.77
C ILE A 536 36.29 20.82 -24.76
N THR A 537 36.10 19.70 -25.46
CA THR A 537 35.04 19.55 -26.45
C THR A 537 33.64 19.63 -25.83
N ILE A 538 32.84 20.59 -26.27
CA ILE A 538 31.45 20.75 -25.82
C ILE A 538 30.62 19.63 -26.47
N THR A 539 30.16 18.69 -25.66
CA THR A 539 29.31 17.58 -26.12
C THR A 539 27.85 18.01 -26.28
N GLY A 540 27.09 17.27 -27.09
CA GLY A 540 25.65 17.51 -27.27
C GLY A 540 24.86 17.46 -25.94
N ALA A 541 25.24 16.56 -25.04
CA ALA A 541 24.63 16.44 -23.70
C ALA A 541 24.91 17.69 -22.84
N MET A 542 26.16 18.15 -22.77
CA MET A 542 26.50 19.41 -22.08
C MET A 542 25.71 20.59 -22.63
N ALA A 543 25.59 20.66 -23.96
CA ALA A 543 24.88 21.74 -24.63
C ALA A 543 23.35 21.71 -24.41
N GLU A 544 22.77 20.56 -24.09
CA GLU A 544 21.35 20.42 -23.70
C GLU A 544 21.12 20.73 -22.22
N VAL A 545 22.08 20.44 -21.33
CA VAL A 545 22.00 20.83 -19.90
C VAL A 545 22.16 22.35 -19.72
N ILE A 546 23.12 22.96 -20.42
CA ILE A 546 23.35 24.42 -20.37
C ILE A 546 22.15 25.20 -20.92
N CYS A 547 21.49 24.65 -21.94
CA CYS A 547 20.34 25.26 -22.61
C CYS A 547 19.25 24.20 -22.88
N PRO A 548 18.38 23.92 -21.88
CA PRO A 548 17.32 22.94 -22.02
C PRO A 548 16.24 23.40 -23.01
N LYS A 549 15.49 22.45 -23.56
CA LYS A 549 14.42 22.72 -24.54
C LYS A 549 13.23 23.38 -23.82
N GLY A 550 13.10 24.71 -23.93
CA GLY A 550 11.99 25.49 -23.37
C GLY A 550 11.63 26.70 -24.23
N ASP A 551 10.45 27.29 -24.01
CA ASP A 551 9.99 28.49 -24.74
C ASP A 551 10.59 29.78 -24.13
N HIS A 552 11.89 29.99 -24.39
CA HIS A 552 12.65 31.16 -23.92
C HIS A 552 12.77 32.27 -24.96
N ARG A 553 11.81 32.39 -25.88
CA ARG A 553 11.86 33.32 -27.03
C ARG A 553 11.98 34.81 -26.63
N LYS A 554 11.69 35.15 -25.38
CA LYS A 554 11.72 36.53 -24.85
C LYS A 554 12.90 36.80 -23.91
N ASP A 555 13.67 35.78 -23.52
CA ASP A 555 14.81 35.95 -22.60
C ASP A 555 16.06 36.38 -23.36
N GLU A 556 16.43 37.65 -23.23
CA GLU A 556 17.62 38.22 -23.87
C GLU A 556 18.91 37.58 -23.36
N GLU A 557 18.98 37.25 -22.06
CA GLU A 557 20.13 36.56 -21.46
C GLU A 557 20.28 35.12 -21.97
N TYR A 558 19.16 34.42 -22.18
CA TYR A 558 19.17 33.08 -22.75
C TYR A 558 19.66 33.08 -24.21
N SER A 559 19.23 34.07 -24.99
CA SER A 559 19.72 34.25 -26.36
C SER A 559 21.22 34.57 -26.39
N LYS A 560 21.71 35.43 -25.49
CA LYS A 560 23.14 35.72 -25.33
C LYS A 560 23.95 34.47 -24.95
N LEU A 561 23.43 33.63 -24.06
CA LEU A 561 24.06 32.37 -23.66
C LEU A 561 24.12 31.38 -24.84
N LEU A 562 23.03 31.22 -25.60
CA LEU A 562 22.99 30.39 -26.81
C LEU A 562 23.98 30.85 -27.87
N MET A 563 24.10 32.16 -28.10
CA MET A 563 25.06 32.74 -29.04
C MET A 563 26.50 32.44 -28.63
N ARG A 564 26.81 32.54 -27.33
CA ARG A 564 28.14 32.24 -26.80
C ARG A 564 28.46 30.74 -26.89
N LEU A 565 27.51 29.88 -26.52
CA LEU A 565 27.64 28.42 -26.68
C LEU A 565 27.88 28.03 -28.15
N ALA A 566 27.12 28.62 -29.08
CA ALA A 566 27.26 28.37 -30.51
C ALA A 566 28.62 28.85 -31.05
N ALA A 567 29.10 30.02 -30.60
CA ALA A 567 30.43 30.53 -30.94
C ALA A 567 31.55 29.62 -30.44
N SER A 568 31.45 29.13 -29.19
CA SER A 568 32.39 28.17 -28.64
C SER A 568 32.39 26.85 -29.42
N CYS A 569 31.22 26.33 -29.80
CA CYS A 569 31.12 25.12 -30.64
C CYS A 569 31.74 25.33 -32.03
N LEU A 570 31.56 26.51 -32.62
CA LEU A 570 32.14 26.86 -33.93
C LEU A 570 33.67 26.94 -33.86
N ALA A 571 34.22 27.51 -32.79
CA ALA A 571 35.67 27.56 -32.55
C ALA A 571 36.28 26.16 -32.38
N GLN A 572 35.52 25.21 -31.84
CA GLN A 572 35.93 23.81 -31.64
C GLN A 572 35.71 22.93 -32.89
N GLY A 573 35.21 23.46 -34.00
CA GLY A 573 34.94 22.70 -35.22
C GLY A 573 33.64 21.87 -35.19
N SER A 574 32.80 22.00 -34.17
CA SER A 574 31.50 21.32 -34.07
C SER A 574 30.42 22.10 -34.81
N TYR A 575 30.51 22.12 -36.14
CA TYR A 575 29.70 22.98 -37.01
C TYR A 575 28.20 22.71 -36.97
N HIS A 576 27.78 21.43 -36.90
CA HIS A 576 26.35 21.08 -36.85
C HIS A 576 25.71 21.47 -35.52
N LEU A 577 26.41 21.30 -34.39
CA LEU A 577 25.92 21.72 -33.09
C LEU A 577 25.83 23.24 -33.01
N ALA A 578 26.85 23.95 -33.52
CA ALA A 578 26.84 25.40 -33.64
C ALA A 578 25.64 25.89 -34.48
N CYS A 579 25.38 25.28 -35.64
CA CYS A 579 24.23 25.60 -36.47
C CYS A 579 22.90 25.44 -35.72
N LYS A 580 22.71 24.32 -35.02
CA LYS A 580 21.48 24.06 -34.23
C LYS A 580 21.28 25.15 -33.17
N LYS A 581 22.35 25.53 -32.46
CA LYS A 581 22.29 26.54 -31.39
C LYS A 581 22.10 27.97 -31.92
N TYR A 582 22.75 28.35 -33.02
CA TYR A 582 22.49 29.63 -33.71
C TYR A 582 21.05 29.73 -34.22
N THR A 583 20.50 28.63 -34.77
CA THR A 583 19.09 28.59 -35.21
C THR A 583 18.13 28.75 -34.03
N GLN A 584 18.45 28.17 -32.86
CA GLN A 584 17.68 28.35 -31.62
C GLN A 584 17.74 29.79 -31.10
N ALA A 585 18.89 30.47 -31.25
CA ALA A 585 19.06 31.88 -30.88
C ALA A 585 18.34 32.85 -31.85
N GLY A 586 17.90 32.37 -33.01
CA GLY A 586 17.25 33.17 -34.04
C GLY A 586 18.19 33.75 -35.11
N ASP A 587 19.51 33.61 -34.95
CA ASP A 587 20.51 34.05 -35.93
C ASP A 587 20.74 32.98 -37.00
N ARG A 588 19.92 33.04 -38.05
CA ARG A 588 20.00 32.11 -39.18
C ARG A 588 21.21 32.34 -40.09
N VAL A 589 21.78 33.54 -40.10
CA VAL A 589 22.92 33.87 -40.95
C VAL A 589 24.19 33.22 -40.39
N MET A 590 24.42 33.34 -39.07
CA MET A 590 25.54 32.66 -38.42
C MET A 590 25.36 31.13 -38.42
N ALA A 591 24.13 30.63 -38.29
CA ALA A 591 23.84 29.22 -38.48
C ALA A 591 24.25 28.72 -39.88
N THR A 592 23.91 29.50 -40.91
CA THR A 592 24.31 29.20 -42.30
C THR A 592 25.83 29.21 -42.44
N LYS A 593 26.52 30.23 -41.92
CA LYS A 593 28.00 30.28 -41.97
C LYS A 593 28.66 29.09 -41.28
N ALA A 594 28.09 28.61 -40.17
CA ALA A 594 28.57 27.39 -39.51
C ALA A 594 28.37 26.15 -40.41
N LEU A 595 27.20 26.01 -41.03
CA LEU A 595 26.90 24.95 -41.99
C LEU A 595 27.83 24.97 -43.21
N LEU A 596 28.13 26.14 -43.76
CA LEU A 596 29.05 26.28 -44.90
C LEU A 596 30.44 25.72 -44.57
N LYS A 597 30.94 25.97 -43.36
CA LYS A 597 32.21 25.40 -42.89
C LYS A 597 32.18 23.88 -42.71
N SER A 598 31.00 23.27 -42.54
CA SER A 598 30.87 21.82 -42.41
C SER A 598 31.04 21.07 -43.73
N GLY A 599 30.87 21.77 -44.87
CA GLY A 599 30.93 21.17 -46.20
C GLY A 599 29.71 20.34 -46.62
N ASP A 600 28.71 20.17 -45.73
CA ASP A 600 27.52 19.33 -45.96
C ASP A 600 26.53 19.98 -46.92
N THR A 601 26.67 19.67 -48.21
CA THR A 601 25.90 20.26 -49.33
C THR A 601 24.40 20.05 -49.19
N GLU A 602 23.96 18.84 -48.83
CA GLU A 602 22.54 18.51 -48.68
C GLU A 602 21.89 19.33 -47.57
N ARG A 603 22.54 19.44 -46.41
CA ARG A 603 22.01 20.24 -45.29
C ARG A 603 22.04 21.73 -45.58
N ILE A 604 23.04 22.22 -46.30
CA ILE A 604 23.09 23.63 -46.75
C ILE A 604 21.89 23.93 -47.66
N ILE A 605 21.63 23.08 -48.66
CA ILE A 605 20.50 23.22 -49.59
C ILE A 605 19.17 23.17 -48.83
N PHE A 606 19.01 22.21 -47.92
CA PHE A 606 17.81 22.08 -47.10
C PHE A 606 17.60 23.30 -46.20
N PHE A 607 18.63 23.76 -45.51
CA PHE A 607 18.54 24.90 -44.58
C PHE A 607 18.20 26.21 -45.30
N ALA A 608 18.72 26.43 -46.51
CA ALA A 608 18.36 27.58 -47.33
C ALA A 608 16.87 27.57 -47.70
N HIS A 609 16.33 26.41 -48.11
CA HIS A 609 14.91 26.24 -48.42
C HIS A 609 13.98 26.45 -47.23
N VAL A 610 14.38 25.98 -46.04
CA VAL A 610 13.62 26.15 -44.79
C VAL A 610 13.68 27.60 -44.31
N SER A 611 14.82 28.26 -44.45
CA SER A 611 15.03 29.60 -43.90
C SER A 611 14.35 30.70 -44.72
N ARG A 612 14.22 30.52 -46.05
CA ARG A 612 13.54 31.46 -46.98
C ARG A 612 14.02 32.92 -46.89
N GLN A 613 15.28 33.15 -46.55
CA GLN A 613 15.88 34.49 -46.50
C GLN A 613 16.79 34.70 -47.72
N LYS A 614 16.72 35.90 -48.31
CA LYS A 614 17.48 36.24 -49.53
C LYS A 614 18.99 36.05 -49.34
N GLU A 615 19.53 36.56 -48.24
CA GLU A 615 20.96 36.46 -47.92
C GLU A 615 21.44 35.01 -47.77
N ILE A 616 20.62 34.12 -47.21
CA ILE A 616 20.96 32.71 -47.04
C ILE A 616 20.99 31.99 -48.39
N PHE A 617 20.06 32.31 -49.29
CA PHE A 617 20.08 31.77 -50.65
C PHE A 617 21.33 32.19 -51.42
N VAL A 618 21.76 33.46 -51.30
CA VAL A 618 23.01 33.94 -51.92
C VAL A 618 24.23 33.23 -51.33
N LEU A 619 24.32 33.13 -49.99
CA LEU A 619 25.45 32.45 -49.33
C LEU A 619 25.55 30.97 -49.71
N ALA A 620 24.42 30.26 -49.78
CA ALA A 620 24.38 28.87 -50.23
C ALA A 620 24.77 28.76 -51.71
N ALA A 621 24.27 29.63 -52.58
CA ALA A 621 24.58 29.61 -54.00
C ALA A 621 26.06 29.90 -54.28
N ASN A 622 26.65 30.90 -53.62
CA ASN A 622 28.06 31.23 -53.73
C ASN A 622 28.97 30.06 -53.31
N TYR A 623 28.57 29.30 -52.27
CA TYR A 623 29.30 28.10 -51.87
C TYR A 623 29.15 26.97 -52.89
N LEU A 624 27.95 26.75 -53.44
CA LEU A 624 27.74 25.72 -54.45
C LEU A 624 28.49 26.02 -55.76
N GLN A 625 28.76 27.29 -56.06
CA GLN A 625 29.61 27.68 -57.21
C GLN A 625 31.07 27.24 -57.07
N THR A 626 31.57 27.02 -55.84
CA THR A 626 32.95 26.56 -55.64
C THR A 626 33.09 25.03 -55.79
N LEU A 627 32.00 24.31 -56.02
CA LEU A 627 31.98 22.87 -56.26
C LEU A 627 32.00 22.57 -57.77
N ASP A 628 32.20 21.31 -58.13
CA ASP A 628 32.09 20.85 -59.53
C ASP A 628 30.61 20.78 -59.98
N TRP A 629 30.04 21.93 -60.31
CA TRP A 629 28.69 22.05 -60.85
C TRP A 629 28.61 21.73 -62.35
N HIS A 630 29.75 21.60 -63.04
CA HIS A 630 29.78 21.23 -64.46
C HIS A 630 29.54 19.73 -64.64
N GLY A 631 30.13 18.89 -63.78
CA GLY A 631 29.88 17.45 -63.76
C GLY A 631 28.45 17.05 -63.31
N ASP A 632 27.77 17.90 -62.53
CA ASP A 632 26.42 17.63 -61.99
C ASP A 632 25.37 18.67 -62.42
N ALA A 633 24.57 18.30 -63.43
CA ALA A 633 23.45 19.11 -63.92
C ALA A 633 22.40 19.45 -62.83
N ASN A 634 22.30 18.67 -61.75
CA ASN A 634 21.41 19.00 -60.65
C ASN A 634 21.94 20.18 -59.82
N LEU A 635 23.25 20.24 -59.55
CA LEU A 635 23.86 21.35 -58.83
C LEU A 635 23.68 22.66 -59.59
N MET A 636 23.92 22.65 -60.90
CA MET A 636 23.67 23.82 -61.76
C MET A 636 22.22 24.33 -61.64
N ARG A 637 21.24 23.42 -61.73
CA ARG A 637 19.82 23.76 -61.58
C ARG A 637 19.51 24.33 -60.20
N ILE A 638 20.13 23.79 -59.15
CA ILE A 638 19.95 24.26 -57.77
C ILE A 638 20.56 25.66 -57.60
N ILE A 639 21.76 25.93 -58.12
CA ILE A 639 22.40 27.26 -58.07
C ILE A 639 21.49 28.32 -58.72
N VAL A 640 21.00 28.05 -59.93
CA VAL A 640 20.05 28.94 -60.63
C VAL A 640 18.79 29.15 -59.80
N GLN A 641 18.25 28.08 -59.20
CA GLN A 641 17.07 28.16 -58.34
C GLN A 641 17.32 29.02 -57.09
N MET A 642 18.50 28.92 -56.47
CA MET A 642 18.86 29.68 -55.27
C MET A 642 18.98 31.17 -55.57
N TYR A 643 19.73 31.58 -56.61
CA TYR A 643 19.82 32.99 -56.99
C TYR A 643 18.48 33.57 -57.45
N THR A 644 17.69 32.80 -58.20
CA THR A 644 16.35 33.23 -58.62
C THR A 644 15.44 33.48 -57.42
N LYS A 645 15.48 32.61 -56.39
CA LYS A 645 14.72 32.80 -55.13
C LYS A 645 15.26 33.94 -54.28
N ALA A 646 16.57 34.21 -54.31
CA ALA A 646 17.15 35.38 -53.67
C ALA A 646 16.72 36.69 -54.35
N GLY A 647 16.41 36.63 -55.65
CA GLY A 647 16.17 37.81 -56.49
C GLY A 647 17.47 38.54 -56.84
N ASP A 648 18.63 37.87 -56.72
CA ASP A 648 19.93 38.42 -57.06
C ASP A 648 20.24 38.15 -58.55
N THR A 649 19.80 39.07 -59.40
CA THR A 649 19.96 38.97 -60.86
C THR A 649 21.38 39.24 -61.32
N THR A 650 22.20 39.94 -60.52
CA THR A 650 23.59 40.26 -60.85
C THR A 650 24.47 39.01 -60.74
N SER A 651 24.41 38.32 -59.59
CA SER A 651 25.16 37.08 -59.38
C SER A 651 24.68 35.93 -60.29
N LEU A 652 23.39 35.96 -60.68
CA LEU A 652 22.86 35.00 -61.65
C LEU A 652 23.40 35.26 -63.07
N ALA A 653 23.50 36.53 -63.48
CA ALA A 653 24.08 36.89 -64.77
C ALA A 653 25.57 36.50 -64.83
N SER A 654 26.34 36.78 -63.77
CA SER A 654 27.75 36.38 -63.72
C SER A 654 27.93 34.86 -63.72
N PHE A 655 27.02 34.10 -63.09
CA PHE A 655 27.03 32.64 -63.15
C PHE A 655 26.84 32.12 -64.58
N TYR A 656 25.89 32.67 -65.34
CA TYR A 656 25.69 32.29 -66.74
C TYR A 656 26.87 32.70 -67.63
N GLU A 657 27.53 33.83 -67.35
CA GLU A 657 28.77 34.20 -68.05
C GLU A 657 29.90 33.20 -67.75
N ALA A 658 30.05 32.76 -66.49
CA ALA A 658 31.01 31.72 -66.13
C ALA A 658 30.68 30.38 -66.83
N CYS A 659 29.41 30.02 -66.94
CA CYS A 659 28.97 28.85 -67.71
C CYS A 659 29.36 28.97 -69.19
N ALA A 660 29.14 30.14 -69.81
CA ALA A 660 29.53 30.38 -71.18
C ALA A 660 31.06 30.30 -71.36
N GLN A 661 31.81 30.83 -70.39
CA GLN A 661 33.27 30.83 -70.43
C GLN A 661 33.84 29.41 -70.36
N ILE A 662 33.29 28.53 -69.51
CA ILE A 662 33.71 27.12 -69.41
C ILE A 662 33.36 26.32 -70.68
N GLU A 663 32.22 26.58 -71.31
CA GLU A 663 31.85 25.93 -72.59
C GLU A 663 32.80 26.33 -73.75
N ILE A 664 33.34 27.56 -73.73
CA ILE A 664 34.39 28.02 -74.66
C ILE A 664 35.76 27.43 -74.28
N ASP A 665 36.13 27.67 -73.02
CA ASP A 665 37.00 26.96 -72.09
C ASP A 665 37.50 25.55 -72.49
N GLU A 666 36.58 24.61 -72.32
CA GLU A 666 36.90 23.19 -72.23
C GLU A 666 36.33 22.42 -73.42
N PHE A 667 35.15 22.83 -73.92
CA PHE A 667 34.39 22.09 -74.93
C PHE A 667 34.41 22.72 -76.31
N ARG A 668 34.84 24.00 -76.43
CA ARG A 668 34.79 24.79 -77.68
C ARG A 668 33.40 24.78 -78.33
N ASP A 669 32.35 24.66 -77.51
CA ASP A 669 30.95 24.62 -77.93
C ASP A 669 30.35 26.02 -77.89
N TYR A 670 30.66 26.77 -78.95
CA TYR A 670 30.20 28.14 -79.11
C TYR A 670 28.66 28.27 -79.24
N GLU A 671 27.94 27.20 -79.61
CA GLU A 671 26.48 27.23 -79.69
C GLU A 671 25.83 27.20 -78.31
N LYS A 672 26.30 26.34 -77.40
CA LYS A 672 25.87 26.34 -76.00
C LYS A 672 26.30 27.59 -75.26
N ALA A 673 27.53 28.06 -75.49
CA ALA A 673 28.03 29.29 -74.90
C ALA A 673 27.17 30.51 -75.30
N LEU A 674 26.74 30.60 -76.56
CA LEU A 674 25.78 31.61 -77.04
C LEU A 674 24.44 31.53 -76.28
N GLY A 675 23.93 30.33 -76.04
CA GLY A 675 22.72 30.10 -75.23
C GLY A 675 22.86 30.63 -73.80
N ALA A 676 23.99 30.32 -73.15
CA ALA A 676 24.31 30.79 -71.80
C ALA A 676 24.49 32.32 -71.74
N MET A 677 25.19 32.93 -72.70
CA MET A 677 25.35 34.39 -72.78
C MET A 677 24.01 35.11 -73.02
N SER A 678 23.11 34.52 -73.80
CA SER A 678 21.77 35.07 -74.03
C SER A 678 20.93 35.09 -72.75
N GLU A 679 21.00 34.04 -71.94
CA GLU A 679 20.36 34.02 -70.62
C GLU A 679 21.04 35.00 -69.66
N ALA A 680 22.37 35.11 -69.66
CA ALA A 680 23.09 36.13 -68.89
C ALA A 680 22.58 37.55 -69.21
N LEU A 681 22.47 37.89 -70.50
CA LEU A 681 21.99 39.21 -70.97
C LEU A 681 20.58 39.51 -70.48
N LYS A 682 19.66 38.55 -70.58
CA LYS A 682 18.27 38.68 -70.12
C LYS A 682 18.15 38.97 -68.62
N TYR A 683 19.06 38.45 -67.79
CA TYR A 683 19.09 38.75 -66.35
C TYR A 683 19.83 40.05 -66.06
N LEU A 684 20.88 40.36 -66.81
CA LEU A 684 21.65 41.59 -66.68
C LEU A 684 20.80 42.83 -67.05
N GLU A 685 19.94 42.73 -68.07
CA GLU A 685 18.94 43.75 -68.41
C GLU A 685 17.92 44.04 -67.30
N LYS A 686 17.71 43.10 -66.37
CA LYS A 686 16.80 43.27 -65.23
C LYS A 686 17.49 43.87 -64.00
N THR A 687 18.81 44.04 -64.03
CA THR A 687 19.55 44.66 -62.92
C THR A 687 19.35 46.18 -62.90
N ASN A 688 19.56 46.79 -61.73
CA ASN A 688 19.46 48.25 -61.50
C ASN A 688 20.84 48.87 -61.16
N ASN A 689 21.93 48.32 -61.72
CA ASN A 689 23.29 48.75 -61.40
C ASN A 689 23.75 49.95 -62.25
N SER A 690 24.65 50.81 -61.74
CA SER A 690 25.17 51.97 -62.51
C SER A 690 25.91 51.56 -63.78
N ASP A 691 26.61 50.43 -63.72
CA ASP A 691 27.49 49.93 -64.78
C ASP A 691 26.75 49.02 -65.77
N LYS A 692 25.43 48.92 -65.61
CA LYS A 692 24.57 48.04 -66.40
C LYS A 692 24.70 48.32 -67.89
N ASP A 693 24.63 49.58 -68.30
CA ASP A 693 24.61 49.92 -69.73
C ASP A 693 25.92 49.54 -70.43
N ASP A 694 27.05 49.61 -69.73
CA ASP A 694 28.35 49.24 -70.27
C ASP A 694 28.54 47.72 -70.28
N GLN A 695 28.07 47.02 -69.24
CA GLN A 695 28.07 45.55 -69.19
C GLN A 695 27.14 44.93 -70.24
N VAL A 696 25.94 45.50 -70.44
CA VAL A 696 25.01 45.08 -71.51
C VAL A 696 25.66 45.26 -72.88
N LYS A 697 26.25 46.42 -73.17
CA LYS A 697 26.92 46.67 -74.46
C LYS A 697 28.10 45.73 -74.69
N SER A 698 28.89 45.47 -73.66
CA SER A 698 30.01 44.54 -73.72
C SER A 698 29.53 43.12 -74.05
N LEU A 699 28.50 42.64 -73.35
CA LEU A 699 27.94 41.31 -73.58
C LEU A 699 27.24 41.19 -74.95
N GLN A 700 26.53 42.23 -75.39
CA GLN A 700 25.93 42.29 -76.74
C GLN A 700 27.00 42.21 -77.84
N THR A 701 28.11 42.91 -77.66
CA THR A 701 29.25 42.86 -78.60
C THR A 701 29.82 41.44 -78.65
N ARG A 702 30.03 40.80 -77.50
CA ARG A 702 30.52 39.40 -77.43
C ARG A 702 29.56 38.43 -78.11
N ILE A 703 28.25 38.53 -77.87
CA ILE A 703 27.24 37.69 -78.53
C ILE A 703 27.31 37.87 -80.05
N SER A 704 27.39 39.11 -80.55
CA SER A 704 27.47 39.38 -81.99
C SER A 704 28.74 38.81 -82.64
N GLU A 705 29.87 38.85 -81.94
CA GLU A 705 31.13 38.28 -82.42
C GLU A 705 31.05 36.74 -82.51
N MET A 706 30.43 36.10 -81.52
CA MET A 706 30.20 34.65 -81.49
C MET A 706 29.19 34.19 -82.54
N GLU A 707 28.11 34.96 -82.77
CA GLU A 707 27.15 34.71 -83.85
C GLU A 707 27.83 34.81 -85.22
N HIS A 708 28.68 35.83 -85.40
CA HIS A 708 29.46 36.00 -86.63
C HIS A 708 30.44 34.83 -86.84
N PHE A 709 31.10 34.36 -85.78
CA PHE A 709 31.93 33.15 -85.85
C PHE A 709 31.14 31.88 -86.19
N GLY A 710 29.94 31.71 -85.62
CA GLY A 710 29.04 30.62 -85.98
C GLY A 710 28.60 30.68 -87.45
N GLN A 711 28.35 31.87 -88.00
CA GLN A 711 28.06 32.08 -89.42
C GLN A 711 29.25 31.72 -90.31
N ILE A 712 30.46 32.14 -89.93
CA ILE A 712 31.71 31.81 -90.63
C ILE A 712 31.92 30.28 -90.70
N ARG A 713 31.70 29.56 -89.59
CA ARG A 713 31.77 28.08 -89.57
C ARG A 713 30.79 27.42 -90.55
N LYS A 714 29.60 28.01 -90.77
CA LYS A 714 28.61 27.53 -91.75
C LYS A 714 29.03 27.86 -93.19
N MET A 715 29.62 29.03 -93.43
CA MET A 715 30.10 29.48 -94.75
C MET A 715 31.23 28.62 -95.32
N ALA A 716 31.99 27.92 -94.46
CA ALA A 716 33.04 26.99 -94.88
C ALA A 716 32.59 25.94 -95.91
N LYS A 717 31.28 25.60 -95.95
CA LYS A 717 30.69 24.65 -96.91
C LYS A 717 30.08 25.30 -98.16
N THR A 718 29.69 26.57 -98.10
CA THR A 718 28.88 27.24 -99.15
C THR A 718 29.64 28.31 -99.92
N ASP A 719 30.56 29.05 -99.27
CA ASP A 719 31.39 30.09 -99.88
C ASP A 719 32.80 30.12 -99.24
N PRO A 720 33.74 29.31 -99.76
CA PRO A 720 35.11 29.21 -99.25
C PRO A 720 35.90 30.54 -99.28
N ALA A 721 35.70 31.36 -100.31
CA ALA A 721 36.44 32.62 -100.46
C ALA A 721 35.90 33.72 -99.54
N GLY A 722 34.57 33.79 -99.39
CA GLY A 722 33.91 34.63 -98.40
C GLY A 722 34.27 34.26 -96.97
N MET A 723 34.38 32.96 -96.66
CA MET A 723 34.80 32.46 -95.34
C MET A 723 36.20 32.97 -94.97
N VAL A 724 37.20 32.86 -95.85
CA VAL A 724 38.58 33.32 -95.55
C VAL A 724 38.61 34.83 -95.29
N ARG A 725 37.88 35.62 -96.08
CA ARG A 725 37.80 37.07 -95.89
C ARG A 725 37.14 37.43 -94.55
N ALA A 726 35.99 36.83 -94.25
CA ALA A 726 35.26 37.06 -93.00
C ALA A 726 36.04 36.58 -91.76
N CYS A 727 36.72 35.42 -91.86
CA CYS A 727 37.65 34.93 -90.84
C CYS A 727 38.78 35.93 -90.57
N ARG A 728 39.47 36.43 -91.61
CA ARG A 728 40.58 37.39 -91.46
C ARG A 728 40.10 38.72 -90.89
N GLU A 729 38.93 39.21 -91.30
CA GLU A 729 38.30 40.41 -90.74
C GLU A 729 37.98 40.24 -89.25
N LEU A 730 37.35 39.13 -88.87
CA LEU A 730 37.05 38.81 -87.47
C LEU A 730 38.32 38.60 -86.65
N LEU A 731 39.36 37.98 -87.22
CA LEU A 731 40.64 37.78 -86.57
C LEU A 731 41.32 39.13 -86.26
N VAL A 732 41.26 40.11 -87.17
CA VAL A 732 41.76 41.47 -86.91
C VAL A 732 40.97 42.17 -85.79
N GLN A 733 39.66 41.96 -85.74
CA GLN A 733 38.80 42.54 -84.68
C GLN A 733 39.10 41.93 -83.31
N VAL A 734 39.11 40.60 -83.21
CA VAL A 734 39.32 39.86 -81.96
C VAL A 734 40.77 39.96 -81.48
N SER A 735 41.75 40.06 -82.39
CA SER A 735 43.17 40.25 -82.03
C SER A 735 43.46 41.59 -81.35
N ARG A 736 42.57 42.59 -81.43
CA ARG A 736 42.70 43.84 -80.66
C ARG A 736 42.37 43.65 -79.18
N ASN A 737 41.57 42.62 -78.84
CA ASN A 737 41.12 42.29 -77.49
C ASN A 737 41.89 41.10 -76.90
N LYS A 738 43.10 40.84 -77.41
CA LYS A 738 43.87 39.64 -77.09
C LYS A 738 44.26 39.59 -75.61
N GLY A 739 43.86 38.51 -74.94
CA GLY A 739 44.16 38.28 -73.51
C GLY A 739 43.23 38.99 -72.52
N SER A 740 42.15 39.64 -72.99
CA SER A 740 41.13 40.15 -72.07
C SER A 740 40.21 39.01 -71.60
N PRO A 741 39.80 38.98 -70.32
CA PRO A 741 38.77 38.05 -69.82
C PRO A 741 37.37 38.32 -70.42
N GLN A 742 37.26 39.31 -71.30
CA GLN A 742 36.06 39.69 -72.05
C GLN A 742 36.14 39.29 -73.52
N ALA A 743 37.18 38.54 -73.92
CA ALA A 743 37.29 38.02 -75.28
C ALA A 743 36.12 37.09 -75.58
N ALA A 744 35.37 37.38 -76.66
CA ALA A 744 34.22 36.57 -77.06
C ALA A 744 34.63 35.22 -77.66
N LEU A 745 35.84 35.15 -78.23
CA LEU A 745 36.34 34.04 -79.01
C LEU A 745 37.80 33.76 -78.68
N ARG A 746 38.18 32.50 -78.70
CA ARG A 746 39.59 32.12 -78.63
C ARG A 746 40.23 32.36 -79.98
N VAL A 747 41.23 33.24 -80.02
CA VAL A 747 41.96 33.59 -81.24
C VAL A 747 42.60 32.34 -81.89
N GLY A 748 43.03 31.37 -81.08
CA GLY A 748 43.55 30.09 -81.58
C GLY A 748 42.53 29.26 -82.37
N ASP A 749 41.24 29.31 -82.03
CA ASP A 749 40.19 28.58 -82.76
C ASP A 749 39.91 29.18 -84.15
N LEU A 750 40.13 30.49 -84.32
CA LEU A 750 40.05 31.15 -85.63
C LEU A 750 41.23 30.77 -86.52
N TYR A 751 42.44 30.72 -85.96
CA TYR A 751 43.63 30.23 -86.66
C TYR A 751 43.49 28.75 -87.04
N ALA A 752 43.02 27.91 -86.11
CA ALA A 752 42.77 26.49 -86.37
C ALA A 752 41.78 26.29 -87.53
N LEU A 753 40.68 27.07 -87.57
CA LEU A 753 39.71 27.01 -88.67
C LEU A 753 40.35 27.35 -90.04
N LEU A 754 41.21 28.37 -90.10
CA LEU A 754 41.90 28.76 -91.33
C LEU A 754 42.98 27.75 -91.74
N ILE A 755 43.75 27.22 -90.79
CA ILE A 755 44.80 26.23 -91.03
C ILE A 755 44.18 24.92 -91.53
N GLU A 756 43.11 24.43 -90.88
CA GLU A 756 42.36 23.26 -91.35
C GLU A 756 41.80 23.45 -92.76
N PHE A 757 41.32 24.66 -93.07
CA PHE A 757 40.78 24.98 -94.39
C PHE A 757 41.86 24.89 -95.48
N TYR A 758 43.01 25.54 -95.30
CA TYR A 758 44.12 25.50 -96.27
C TYR A 758 44.76 24.11 -96.36
N PHE A 759 44.84 23.39 -95.22
CA PHE A 759 45.26 22.00 -95.19
C PHE A 759 44.35 21.10 -96.05
N ARG A 760 43.02 21.25 -95.94
CA ARG A 760 42.06 20.52 -96.80
C ARG A 760 42.20 20.86 -98.28
N GLN A 761 42.59 22.09 -98.62
CA GLN A 761 42.86 22.50 -100.00
C GLN A 761 44.26 22.10 -100.52
N ARG A 762 45.07 21.42 -99.69
CA ARG A 762 46.48 21.07 -99.95
C ARG A 762 47.39 22.28 -100.21
N ASN A 763 46.98 23.47 -99.78
CA ASN A 763 47.82 24.67 -99.86
C ASN A 763 48.66 24.76 -98.58
N MET A 764 49.78 24.05 -98.58
CA MET A 764 50.63 23.90 -97.39
C MET A 764 51.42 25.17 -97.05
N GLU A 765 51.77 25.98 -98.05
CA GLU A 765 52.49 27.25 -97.86
C GLU A 765 51.64 28.24 -97.06
N GLN A 766 50.38 28.47 -97.46
CA GLN A 766 49.47 29.36 -96.74
C GLN A 766 49.07 28.81 -95.36
N ALA A 767 49.00 27.49 -95.20
CA ALA A 767 48.76 26.87 -93.90
C ALA A 767 49.94 27.08 -92.94
N TYR A 768 51.17 27.01 -93.45
CA TYR A 768 52.39 27.25 -92.68
C TYR A 768 52.58 28.72 -92.31
N GLU A 769 52.28 29.66 -93.21
CA GLU A 769 52.27 31.10 -92.90
C GLU A 769 51.37 31.42 -91.70
N LEU A 770 50.18 30.80 -91.63
CA LEU A 770 49.26 30.97 -90.51
C LEU A 770 49.77 30.34 -89.20
N ILE A 771 50.53 29.23 -89.29
CA ILE A 771 51.19 28.62 -88.13
C ILE A 771 52.30 29.53 -87.61
N GLU A 772 53.11 30.12 -88.49
CA GLU A 772 54.13 31.11 -88.12
C GLU A 772 53.50 32.36 -87.50
N GLU A 773 52.40 32.86 -88.08
CA GLU A 773 51.63 33.96 -87.50
C GLU A 773 51.13 33.61 -86.09
N MET A 774 50.59 32.40 -85.89
CA MET A 774 50.08 31.93 -84.60
C MET A 774 51.20 31.78 -83.55
N GLN A 775 52.38 31.31 -83.94
CA GLN A 775 53.59 31.20 -83.10
C GLN A 775 54.19 32.58 -82.77
N CYS A 776 54.28 33.49 -83.74
CA CYS A 776 54.69 34.89 -83.52
C CYS A 776 53.77 35.58 -82.51
N GLN A 777 52.50 35.18 -82.52
CA GLN A 777 51.47 35.61 -81.61
C GLN A 777 51.48 34.92 -80.24
N LYS A 778 52.46 34.05 -79.96
CA LYS A 778 52.63 33.25 -78.73
C LYS A 778 51.40 32.41 -78.36
N ILE A 779 50.65 31.91 -79.35
CA ILE A 779 49.51 31.04 -79.11
C ILE A 779 49.99 29.58 -79.19
N PRO A 780 49.75 28.74 -78.17
CA PRO A 780 50.25 27.37 -78.13
C PRO A 780 49.54 26.50 -79.18
N LEU A 781 50.28 25.94 -80.14
CA LEU A 781 49.71 25.14 -81.23
C LEU A 781 49.02 23.86 -80.74
N SER A 782 49.61 23.19 -79.76
CA SER A 782 49.17 21.89 -79.22
C SER A 782 47.77 21.94 -78.61
N GLN A 783 47.32 23.11 -78.17
CA GLN A 783 46.00 23.28 -77.59
C GLN A 783 44.91 23.45 -78.64
N TYR A 784 45.20 23.76 -79.90
CA TYR A 784 44.17 24.11 -80.88
C TYR A 784 44.14 23.19 -82.10
N ILE A 785 45.29 22.66 -82.50
CA ILE A 785 45.48 21.93 -83.75
C ILE A 785 46.05 20.55 -83.46
N ASP A 786 45.50 19.52 -84.12
CA ASP A 786 45.99 18.15 -83.98
C ASP A 786 47.45 18.02 -84.42
N GLN A 787 48.27 17.40 -83.59
CA GLN A 787 49.71 17.23 -83.84
C GLN A 787 50.00 16.57 -85.20
N SER A 788 49.15 15.61 -85.62
CA SER A 788 49.27 14.95 -86.93
C SER A 788 49.12 15.90 -88.12
N THR A 789 48.32 16.96 -87.99
CA THR A 789 48.11 17.94 -89.06
C THR A 789 49.30 18.88 -89.17
N VAL A 790 49.87 19.31 -88.03
CA VAL A 790 51.09 20.14 -87.96
C VAL A 790 52.28 19.38 -88.54
N GLU A 791 52.48 18.12 -88.14
CA GLU A 791 53.54 17.25 -88.68
C GLU A 791 53.42 17.04 -90.19
N SER A 792 52.18 16.89 -90.69
CA SER A 792 51.92 16.73 -92.13
C SER A 792 52.26 17.98 -92.93
N ILE A 793 52.03 19.18 -92.38
CA ILE A 793 52.36 20.46 -93.01
C ILE A 793 53.88 20.66 -93.05
N TYR A 794 54.58 20.45 -91.94
CA TYR A 794 56.05 20.57 -91.89
C TYR A 794 56.75 19.56 -92.82
N LYS A 795 56.27 18.32 -92.86
CA LYS A 795 56.80 17.29 -93.76
C LYS A 795 56.61 17.63 -95.24
N ALA A 796 55.49 18.26 -95.60
CA ALA A 796 55.21 18.65 -96.98
C ALA A 796 56.10 19.81 -97.47
N LEU A 797 56.60 20.65 -96.56
CA LEU A 797 57.46 21.81 -96.85
C LEU A 797 58.96 21.54 -96.61
N GLY A 798 59.32 20.35 -96.11
CA GLY A 798 60.72 19.98 -95.85
C GLY A 798 61.34 20.72 -94.66
N ILE A 799 60.52 21.13 -93.69
CA ILE A 799 60.93 21.88 -92.51
C ILE A 799 61.12 20.89 -91.35
N GLU A 800 62.29 20.91 -90.70
CA GLU A 800 62.53 20.14 -89.47
C GLU A 800 61.77 20.79 -88.32
N ALA A 801 60.87 20.04 -87.68
CA ALA A 801 60.10 20.52 -86.55
C ALA A 801 61.03 20.83 -85.37
N ALA A 802 61.04 22.08 -84.90
CA ALA A 802 61.78 22.45 -83.69
C ALA A 802 61.14 21.79 -82.46
N GLU A 803 61.88 20.90 -81.79
CA GLU A 803 61.44 20.18 -80.57
C GLU A 803 61.25 21.09 -79.34
N ASP A 804 61.69 22.36 -79.36
CA ASP A 804 61.77 23.25 -78.19
C ASP A 804 60.58 24.21 -77.98
N SER A 805 59.41 23.92 -78.54
CA SER A 805 58.17 24.69 -78.22
C SER A 805 56.99 23.83 -77.78
N LEU A 806 57.25 22.53 -77.55
CA LEU A 806 56.21 21.49 -77.43
C LEU A 806 55.93 21.01 -75.99
N SER A 807 56.59 21.55 -74.95
CA SER A 807 56.41 21.04 -73.58
C SER A 807 56.46 22.05 -72.42
N GLU A 808 56.55 23.36 -72.65
CA GLU A 808 56.40 24.33 -71.56
C GLU A 808 54.92 24.68 -71.37
N GLY A 809 54.25 23.93 -70.50
CA GLY A 809 52.87 24.26 -70.10
C GLY A 809 52.24 23.29 -69.10
N ILE A 810 52.84 22.11 -68.86
CA ILE A 810 52.26 21.11 -67.96
C ILE A 810 53.08 20.92 -66.66
N SER A 811 54.28 21.52 -66.56
CA SER A 811 55.20 21.25 -65.44
C SER A 811 55.20 22.24 -64.27
N GLU A 812 54.55 23.41 -64.35
CA GLU A 812 54.54 24.38 -63.23
C GLU A 812 53.20 24.49 -62.46
N GLU A 813 52.07 24.01 -62.98
CA GLU A 813 50.78 24.05 -62.24
C GLU A 813 50.49 22.82 -61.38
N ILE A 814 51.19 21.69 -61.58
CA ILE A 814 51.02 20.49 -60.74
C ILE A 814 51.83 20.59 -59.43
N ALA A 815 52.80 21.52 -59.35
CA ALA A 815 53.62 21.72 -58.16
C ALA A 815 53.01 22.68 -57.10
N SER A 816 51.87 23.32 -57.39
CA SER A 816 51.22 24.27 -56.47
C SER A 816 49.91 23.77 -55.85
N LEU A 817 49.41 22.59 -56.23
CA LEU A 817 48.16 22.01 -55.72
C LEU A 817 48.30 21.10 -54.48
N ASP A 818 49.53 20.92 -53.97
CA ASP A 818 49.79 20.09 -52.77
C ASP A 818 50.14 20.92 -51.51
N ARG A 819 49.78 22.20 -51.50
CA ARG A 819 49.85 23.06 -50.30
C ARG A 819 48.65 24.00 -50.19
N THR A 820 47.50 23.46 -49.79
CA THR A 820 46.57 24.09 -48.83
C THR A 820 45.58 23.06 -48.33
#